data_AF-A0A6M6I8P7-F1
#
_entry.id   AF-A0A6M6I8P7-F1
#
_cell.length_a   1.000
_cell.length_b   1.000
_cell.length_c   1.000
_cell.angle_alpha   90.00
_cell.angle_beta   90.00
_cell.angle_gamma   90.00
#
_symmetry.space_group_name_H-M   'P 1'
#
loop_
_entity.id
_entity.type
_entity.pdbx_description
1 polymer ?
#
loop_
_entity_poly.entity_id
_entity_poly.type
_entity_poly.pdbx_seq_one_letter_code
_entity_poly.pdbx_strand_id
1 'polypeptide(L)'
;MTSASLSPAASGDAPAGTLDLGIAGMTCASCVGRVERALRKVPGVQDATVNLATERAHIVFDAASGAGMEALARRAVRNAGYEPRSVEEQEAGEEGAQSPWAGFTPVAVGLLLSAPLVLPMLGDLFGLHWMLPAWVQFILATPVQFILGARFYKAGWHAAKALTGNMDLLVAIGTSAGYGLSLWLWATAESTHGAGHTPHLYFEASAVVITLVLLGKWLEARAKRQTTAAIRALHALRPEVAHLLGRDGEVDVPIAEVMAGDRLVVRPGERIPVDGTVVEGHTQVDESMLTGEPLPVARSADGPEGGALTGGSINGDGRIVMQVTAVGSETVLARIIRLVEDAQAAKAPIQRLVDKVSAVFVPVVLAIAIVTLLGWLWTGAGVEAALIHAVAVLVIACPCALGLATPAAIMAGTGVAARHGILIKDAEALETAHRVQTVAFDKTGTLTVGRPRLTAFHVEPGVDEAALLSAVAAVQSGSEHPLARAVVSAAQERGLPVPAPDGVRAVPGRGTEGEVAARSYLVGSLRWMQELGVDLGPLADRAATLQAEGATVSAVAERVAQDPSGARPPEAASTPLGGSEDTIVPSAGAHYVLRALLAFGDEPKPGAREALAQLRDQGVRCVMISGDNRGAAEAMARRLGLQPEAGEVMAEVLPGDKAAAVNALKAQGHVVAMVGDGVNDAPALAAADVGMAMGNGTDVAMHAAGITLMRGDPQLVAAALDISRRTVAKIRQNLFWAFAYNVAGIPLAALGYLSPVVAGAAMALSSVSVMTNALLLKRWRG
;
A
#
# COMPACT_ATOMS: atom_id res chain seq x y z
N MET A 1 60.32 12.82 3.50
CA MET A 1 59.03 13.24 2.93
C MET A 1 58.40 12.03 2.28
N THR A 2 57.56 11.31 3.03
CA THR A 2 56.72 10.21 2.54
C THR A 2 55.56 10.09 3.52
N SER A 3 54.51 10.84 3.25
CA SER A 3 53.25 10.84 4.02
C SER A 3 52.42 9.64 3.56
N ALA A 4 52.32 8.62 4.42
CA ALA A 4 51.33 7.57 4.27
C ALA A 4 49.93 8.16 4.53
N SER A 5 49.10 8.19 3.49
CA SER A 5 47.70 8.56 3.54
C SER A 5 46.89 7.46 4.22
N LEU A 6 46.54 7.66 5.49
CA LEU A 6 45.49 6.90 6.16
C LEU A 6 44.16 7.24 5.48
N SER A 7 43.52 6.23 4.90
CA SER A 7 42.14 6.31 4.42
C SER A 7 41.21 6.65 5.59
N PRO A 8 40.18 7.50 5.41
CA PRO A 8 39.16 7.66 6.43
C PRO A 8 38.41 6.34 6.54
N ALA A 9 38.52 5.70 7.71
CA ALA A 9 37.68 4.57 8.06
C ALA A 9 36.22 4.95 7.82
N ALA A 10 35.51 4.11 7.07
CA ALA A 10 34.07 4.13 7.01
C ALA A 10 33.53 4.16 8.45
N SER A 11 32.90 5.27 8.83
CA SER A 11 32.12 5.35 10.06
C SER A 11 31.01 4.31 9.92
N GLY A 12 31.17 3.18 10.60
CA GLY A 12 30.07 2.24 10.79
C GLY A 12 28.91 2.99 11.43
N ASP A 13 27.76 2.99 10.77
CA ASP A 13 26.50 3.38 11.38
C ASP A 13 26.35 2.57 12.67
N ALA A 14 26.42 3.24 13.82
CA ALA A 14 25.93 2.66 15.05
C ALA A 14 24.43 2.34 14.84
N PRO A 15 23.93 1.18 15.30
CA PRO A 15 22.53 0.83 15.11
C PRO A 15 21.64 1.94 15.71
N ALA A 16 20.75 2.53 14.92
CA ALA A 16 19.84 3.56 15.40
C ALA A 16 18.84 2.94 16.39
N GLY A 17 18.59 3.61 17.51
CA GLY A 17 17.53 3.24 18.44
C GLY A 17 16.18 3.71 17.91
N THR A 18 15.14 2.90 18.14
CA THR A 18 13.75 3.26 17.82
C THR A 18 12.89 3.32 19.08
N LEU A 19 11.94 4.25 19.10
CA LEU A 19 10.98 4.42 20.19
C LEU A 19 9.63 4.81 19.62
N ASP A 20 8.60 4.06 20.02
CA ASP A 20 7.21 4.42 19.77
C ASP A 20 6.58 5.08 20.98
N LEU A 21 5.87 6.19 20.75
CA LEU A 21 5.19 6.95 21.80
C LEU A 21 3.76 7.27 21.39
N GLY A 22 2.80 6.95 22.26
CA GLY A 22 1.40 7.35 22.09
C GLY A 22 1.20 8.84 22.36
N ILE A 23 0.30 9.51 21.65
CA ILE A 23 0.07 10.95 21.74
C ILE A 23 -1.43 11.27 21.70
N ALA A 24 -1.99 11.57 22.86
CA ALA A 24 -3.40 11.93 22.97
C ALA A 24 -3.66 13.41 22.60
N GLY A 25 -4.83 13.64 22.01
CA GLY A 25 -5.38 14.99 21.74
C GLY A 25 -5.04 15.55 20.35
N MET A 26 -4.43 14.75 19.48
CA MET A 26 -4.20 15.14 18.09
C MET A 26 -5.52 15.07 17.31
N THR A 27 -5.87 16.14 16.59
CA THR A 27 -7.16 16.20 15.86
C THR A 27 -7.02 16.48 14.38
N CYS A 28 -5.86 16.94 13.90
CA CYS A 28 -5.67 17.31 12.49
C CYS A 28 -4.20 17.19 12.06
N ALA A 29 -3.94 17.28 10.75
CA ALA A 29 -2.60 17.23 10.15
C ALA A 29 -1.64 18.31 10.70
N SER A 30 -2.16 19.50 11.04
CA SER A 30 -1.33 20.55 11.65
C SER A 30 -0.80 20.17 13.04
N CYS A 31 -1.51 19.29 13.77
CA CYS A 31 -1.04 18.73 15.05
C CYS A 31 0.19 17.85 14.81
N VAL A 32 0.11 16.95 13.83
CA VAL A 32 1.20 16.05 13.40
C VAL A 32 2.47 16.85 13.12
N GLY A 33 2.38 17.84 12.22
CA GLY A 33 3.54 18.67 11.86
C GLY A 33 4.08 19.52 13.01
N ARG A 34 3.30 19.79 14.06
CA ARG A 34 3.78 20.47 15.26
C ARG A 34 4.58 19.51 16.14
N VAL A 35 4.05 18.31 16.37
CA VAL A 35 4.70 17.26 17.16
C VAL A 35 6.00 16.82 16.51
N GLU A 36 6.02 16.52 15.21
CA GLU A 36 7.23 16.14 14.47
C GLU A 36 8.33 17.21 14.59
N ARG A 37 7.98 18.48 14.41
CA ARG A 37 8.93 19.60 14.58
C ARG A 37 9.42 19.75 16.00
N ALA A 38 8.61 19.40 17.00
CA ALA A 38 9.03 19.43 18.40
C ALA A 38 9.97 18.25 18.71
N LEU A 39 9.67 17.06 18.20
CA LEU A 39 10.49 15.85 18.37
C LEU A 39 11.83 15.95 17.64
N ARG A 40 11.86 16.42 16.39
CA ARG A 40 13.10 16.64 15.62
C ARG A 40 14.01 17.72 16.21
N LYS A 41 13.50 18.57 17.11
CA LYS A 41 14.32 19.55 17.85
C LYS A 41 14.97 18.96 19.11
N VAL A 42 14.60 17.74 19.51
CA VAL A 42 15.22 17.05 20.64
C VAL A 42 16.62 16.59 20.24
N PRO A 43 17.67 16.94 21.01
CA PRO A 43 19.03 16.47 20.72
C PRO A 43 19.10 14.93 20.70
N GLY A 44 19.76 14.37 19.67
CA GLY A 44 19.91 12.92 19.50
C GLY A 44 18.82 12.26 18.65
N VAL A 45 17.72 12.95 18.32
CA VAL A 45 16.71 12.46 17.37
C VAL A 45 17.20 12.68 15.94
N GLN A 46 17.27 11.61 15.15
CA GLN A 46 17.63 11.65 13.73
C GLN A 46 16.38 11.90 12.88
N ASP A 47 15.28 11.20 13.18
CA ASP A 47 14.00 11.42 12.54
C ASP A 47 12.84 11.16 13.52
N ALA A 48 11.70 11.79 13.24
CA ALA A 48 10.45 11.56 13.95
C ALA A 48 9.27 11.69 12.98
N THR A 49 8.47 10.64 12.90
CA THR A 49 7.25 10.57 12.12
C THR A 49 6.06 10.37 13.05
N VAL A 50 4.92 10.99 12.73
CA VAL A 50 3.73 10.91 13.58
C VAL A 50 2.55 10.44 12.73
N ASN A 51 1.93 9.35 13.15
CA ASN A 51 0.74 8.82 12.53
C ASN A 51 -0.52 9.38 13.22
N LEU A 52 -1.30 10.15 12.47
CA LEU A 52 -2.54 10.73 12.98
C LEU A 52 -3.65 9.69 13.20
N ALA A 53 -3.67 8.61 12.42
CA ALA A 53 -4.73 7.61 12.47
C ALA A 53 -4.62 6.73 13.72
N THR A 54 -3.39 6.41 14.13
CA THR A 54 -3.10 5.61 15.33
C THR A 54 -2.75 6.47 16.54
N GLU A 55 -2.65 7.79 16.37
CA GLU A 55 -2.21 8.74 17.40
C GLU A 55 -0.84 8.36 18.00
N ARG A 56 0.09 7.84 17.19
CA ARG A 56 1.42 7.36 17.62
C ARG A 56 2.55 8.12 16.91
N ALA A 57 3.68 8.27 17.59
CA ALA A 57 4.91 8.82 17.05
C ALA A 57 6.00 7.76 17.04
N HIS A 58 6.62 7.56 15.89
CA HIS A 58 7.80 6.71 15.73
C HIS A 58 9.04 7.61 15.67
N ILE A 59 9.99 7.36 16.56
CA ILE A 59 11.18 8.21 16.78
C ILE A 59 12.43 7.37 16.54
N VAL A 60 13.28 7.84 15.61
CA VAL A 60 14.59 7.26 15.34
C VAL A 60 15.64 8.16 15.96
N PHE A 61 16.50 7.60 16.82
CA PHE A 61 17.51 8.34 17.56
C PHE A 61 18.85 7.61 17.59
N ASP A 62 19.92 8.35 17.86
CA ASP A 62 21.24 7.78 18.03
C ASP A 62 21.28 6.86 19.26
N ALA A 63 21.71 5.60 19.10
CA ALA A 63 21.79 4.64 20.21
C ALA A 63 22.65 5.13 21.39
N ALA A 64 23.64 6.00 21.14
CA ALA A 64 24.43 6.64 22.20
C ALA A 64 23.58 7.55 23.12
N SER A 65 22.43 8.01 22.65
CA SER A 65 21.49 8.92 23.35
C SER A 65 20.31 8.19 24.00
N GLY A 66 20.29 6.85 24.02
CA GLY A 66 19.11 6.07 24.44
C GLY A 66 18.67 6.25 25.89
N ALA A 67 19.60 6.55 26.80
CA ALA A 67 19.27 6.81 28.21
C ALA A 67 18.51 8.14 28.37
N GLY A 68 17.20 8.07 28.56
CA GLY A 68 16.34 9.24 28.80
C GLY A 68 15.70 9.86 27.56
N MET A 69 15.90 9.26 26.37
CA MET A 69 15.27 9.73 25.12
C MET A 69 13.74 9.75 25.23
N GLU A 70 13.14 8.73 25.85
CA GLU A 70 11.69 8.69 26.07
C GLU A 70 11.21 9.87 26.92
N ALA A 71 11.91 10.21 28.00
CA ALA A 71 11.55 11.34 28.85
C ALA A 71 11.65 12.68 28.11
N LEU A 72 12.68 12.85 27.27
CA LEU A 72 12.85 14.03 26.42
C LEU A 72 11.75 14.13 25.36
N ALA A 73 11.43 13.02 24.68
CA ALA A 73 10.35 12.93 23.72
C ALA A 73 8.99 13.28 24.36
N ARG A 74 8.66 12.67 25.51
CA ARG A 74 7.45 12.99 26.29
C ARG A 74 7.38 14.47 26.68
N ARG A 75 8.51 15.08 27.06
CA ARG A 75 8.56 16.51 27.39
C ARG A 75 8.36 17.39 26.15
N ALA A 76 8.95 17.02 25.01
CA ALA A 76 8.76 17.73 23.75
C ALA A 76 7.29 17.68 23.29
N VAL A 77 6.63 16.53 23.39
CA VAL A 77 5.20 16.36 23.11
C VAL A 77 4.33 17.24 24.02
N ARG A 78 4.60 17.26 25.34
CA ARG A 78 3.92 18.16 26.28
C ARG A 78 4.13 19.64 25.95
N ASN A 79 5.35 20.04 25.64
CA ASN A 79 5.66 21.43 25.26
C ASN A 79 4.97 21.84 23.95
N ALA A 80 4.73 20.88 23.05
CA ALA A 80 3.93 21.08 21.83
C ALA A 80 2.42 21.19 22.10
N GLY A 81 1.98 20.91 23.34
CA GLY A 81 0.59 21.04 23.80
C GLY A 81 -0.22 19.75 23.72
N TYR A 82 0.43 18.57 23.68
CA TYR A 82 -0.22 17.25 23.62
C TYR A 82 0.18 16.37 24.79
N GLU A 83 -0.59 15.32 25.04
CA GLU A 83 -0.39 14.44 26.20
C GLU A 83 0.22 13.12 25.76
N PRO A 84 1.49 12.83 26.10
CA PRO A 84 2.15 11.59 25.71
C PRO A 84 1.68 10.42 26.58
N ARG A 85 1.41 9.28 25.95
CA ARG A 85 1.00 8.01 26.57
C ARG A 85 1.99 6.90 26.25
N SER A 86 2.08 5.87 27.08
CA SER A 86 2.72 4.63 26.61
C SER A 86 1.86 3.97 25.53
N VAL A 87 2.49 3.12 24.72
CA VAL A 87 1.80 2.31 23.71
C VAL A 87 0.73 1.42 24.37
N GLU A 88 1.08 0.80 25.49
CA GLU A 88 0.20 -0.10 26.24
C GLU A 88 -0.99 0.64 26.88
N GLU A 89 -0.77 1.87 27.40
CA GLU A 89 -1.83 2.74 27.92
C GLU A 89 -2.80 3.21 26.82
N GLN A 90 -2.32 3.33 25.59
CA GLN A 90 -3.13 3.74 24.45
C GLN A 90 -4.00 2.58 23.95
N GLU A 91 -3.44 1.37 23.85
CA GLU A 91 -4.16 0.15 23.47
C GLU A 91 -5.20 -0.24 24.55
N ALA A 92 -4.84 -0.23 25.83
CA ALA A 92 -5.79 -0.48 26.93
C ALA A 92 -6.85 0.64 27.08
N GLY A 93 -6.50 1.88 26.69
CA GLY A 93 -7.39 3.03 26.71
C GLY A 93 -8.46 3.00 25.60
N GLU A 94 -8.20 2.35 24.47
CA GLU A 94 -9.19 2.15 23.38
C GLU A 94 -10.32 1.20 23.78
N GLU A 95 -10.04 0.22 24.65
CA GLU A 95 -11.01 -0.77 25.14
C GLU A 95 -11.71 -0.37 26.45
N GLY A 96 -11.04 0.40 27.33
CA GLY A 96 -11.49 0.59 28.72
C GLY A 96 -11.86 1.99 29.20
N ALA A 97 -11.49 3.09 28.53
CA ALA A 97 -11.58 4.43 29.13
C ALA A 97 -12.40 5.44 28.29
N GLN A 98 -13.71 5.24 28.22
CA GLN A 98 -14.64 6.27 27.76
C GLN A 98 -14.78 7.35 28.85
N SER A 99 -13.91 8.37 28.82
CA SER A 99 -14.17 9.62 29.54
C SER A 99 -15.58 10.12 29.19
N PRO A 100 -16.39 10.63 30.15
CA PRO A 100 -17.71 11.19 29.86
C PRO A 100 -17.67 12.31 28.80
N TRP A 101 -16.51 12.92 28.60
CA TRP A 101 -16.24 13.97 27.62
C TRP A 101 -15.63 13.46 26.31
N ALA A 102 -15.48 12.15 26.14
CA ALA A 102 -15.09 11.53 24.88
C ALA A 102 -16.32 11.31 23.97
N GLY A 103 -16.15 11.51 22.66
CA GLY A 103 -17.21 11.23 21.68
C GLY A 103 -18.21 12.37 21.50
N PHE A 104 -19.50 12.05 21.39
CA PHE A 104 -20.56 13.01 21.04
C PHE A 104 -21.05 13.86 22.22
N THR A 105 -20.76 13.45 23.47
CA THR A 105 -21.27 14.11 24.69
C THR A 105 -20.97 15.61 24.77
N PRO A 106 -19.75 16.11 24.48
CA PRO A 106 -19.47 17.55 24.49
C PRO A 106 -20.31 18.32 23.46
N VAL A 107 -20.62 17.70 22.33
CA VAL A 107 -21.46 18.28 21.28
C VAL A 107 -22.92 18.30 21.75
N ALA A 108 -23.41 17.21 22.33
CA ALA A 108 -24.78 17.12 22.86
C ALA A 108 -25.02 18.15 23.98
N VAL A 109 -24.07 18.28 24.91
CA VAL A 109 -24.14 19.31 25.97
C VAL A 109 -24.07 20.71 25.38
N GLY A 110 -23.19 20.96 24.42
CA GLY A 110 -23.12 22.26 23.72
C GLY A 110 -24.42 22.61 22.99
N LEU A 111 -25.03 21.64 22.29
CA LEU A 111 -26.33 21.80 21.63
C LEU A 111 -27.45 22.05 22.64
N LEU A 112 -27.48 21.32 23.75
CA LEU A 112 -28.47 21.49 24.81
C LEU A 112 -28.40 22.89 25.44
N LEU A 113 -27.20 23.38 25.74
CA LEU A 113 -26.99 24.70 26.34
C LEU A 113 -27.17 25.85 25.34
N SER A 114 -26.85 25.63 24.07
CA SER A 114 -27.00 26.64 23.01
C SER A 114 -28.42 26.69 22.43
N ALA A 115 -29.20 25.61 22.51
CA ALA A 115 -30.54 25.55 21.93
C ALA A 115 -31.50 26.62 22.47
N PRO A 116 -31.60 26.87 23.80
CA PRO A 116 -32.43 27.96 24.33
C PRO A 116 -31.99 29.34 23.85
N LEU A 117 -30.70 29.53 23.52
CA LEU A 117 -30.18 30.80 23.01
C LEU A 117 -30.55 31.05 21.54
N VAL A 118 -30.72 29.98 20.76
CA VAL A 118 -31.10 30.06 19.33
C VAL A 118 -32.61 30.03 19.11
N LEU A 119 -33.37 29.42 20.03
CA LEU A 119 -34.82 29.29 19.95
C LEU A 119 -35.54 30.63 19.71
N PRO A 120 -35.15 31.75 20.36
CA PRO A 120 -35.61 33.10 20.03
C PRO A 120 -35.49 33.48 18.56
N MET A 121 -34.33 33.23 17.94
CA MET A 121 -34.09 33.57 16.53
C MET A 121 -35.00 32.78 15.57
N LEU A 122 -35.34 31.54 15.93
CA LEU A 122 -36.31 30.74 15.17
C LEU A 122 -37.73 31.23 15.40
N GLY A 123 -38.07 31.64 16.62
CA GLY A 123 -39.36 32.25 16.97
C GLY A 123 -39.62 33.53 16.16
N ASP A 124 -38.59 34.37 16.00
CA ASP A 124 -38.68 35.61 15.20
C ASP A 124 -39.07 35.33 13.73
N LEU A 125 -38.66 34.20 13.15
CA LEU A 125 -39.08 33.79 11.80
C LEU A 125 -40.59 33.53 11.69
N PHE A 126 -41.23 33.15 12.80
CA PHE A 126 -42.67 32.95 12.92
C PHE A 126 -43.39 34.15 13.56
N GLY A 127 -42.70 35.29 13.74
CA GLY A 127 -43.25 36.50 14.35
C GLY A 127 -43.38 36.46 15.88
N LEU A 128 -42.73 35.51 16.55
CA LEU A 128 -42.71 35.37 18.01
C LEU A 128 -41.45 36.03 18.59
N HIS A 129 -41.60 37.27 19.08
CA HIS A 129 -40.50 38.03 19.70
C HIS A 129 -40.42 37.74 21.20
N TRP A 130 -39.53 36.84 21.58
CA TRP A 130 -39.26 36.47 22.96
C TRP A 130 -37.75 36.34 23.16
N MET A 131 -37.19 37.06 24.13
CA MET A 131 -35.75 37.04 24.38
C MET A 131 -35.49 36.59 25.81
N LEU A 132 -34.50 35.70 25.98
CA LEU A 132 -34.11 35.25 27.31
C LEU A 132 -33.48 36.42 28.10
N PRO A 133 -33.70 36.51 29.42
CA PRO A 133 -33.03 37.49 30.25
C PRO A 133 -31.50 37.38 30.13
N ALA A 134 -30.81 38.52 30.15
CA ALA A 134 -29.35 38.61 29.98
C ALA A 134 -28.57 37.65 30.90
N TRP A 135 -28.98 37.52 32.16
CA TRP A 135 -28.35 36.63 33.13
C TRP A 135 -28.52 35.14 32.78
N VAL A 136 -29.65 34.76 32.18
CA VAL A 136 -29.88 33.38 31.70
C VAL A 136 -28.97 33.10 30.51
N GLN A 137 -28.87 34.04 29.57
CA GLN A 137 -27.98 33.91 28.43
C GLN A 137 -26.52 33.76 28.87
N PHE A 138 -26.08 34.56 29.83
CA PHE A 138 -24.75 34.46 30.45
C PHE A 138 -24.51 33.08 31.09
N ILE A 139 -25.43 32.60 31.93
CA ILE A 139 -25.29 31.30 32.62
C ILE A 139 -25.24 30.14 31.63
N LEU A 140 -26.01 30.18 30.54
CA LEU A 140 -26.01 29.13 29.53
C LEU A 140 -24.77 29.19 28.63
N ALA A 141 -24.33 30.39 28.25
CA ALA A 141 -23.18 30.57 27.36
C ALA A 141 -21.83 30.37 28.06
N THR A 142 -21.69 30.72 29.34
CA THR A 142 -20.41 30.63 30.08
C THR A 142 -19.80 29.22 30.09
N PRO A 143 -20.55 28.13 30.40
CA PRO A 143 -20.03 26.77 30.35
C PRO A 143 -19.61 26.36 28.94
N VAL A 144 -20.37 26.76 27.92
CA VAL A 144 -20.02 26.48 26.52
C VAL A 144 -18.71 27.21 26.16
N GLN A 145 -18.60 28.49 26.53
CA GLN A 145 -17.44 29.33 26.23
C GLN A 145 -16.16 28.80 26.90
N PHE A 146 -16.18 28.60 28.21
CA PHE A 146 -14.96 28.38 28.98
C PHE A 146 -14.70 26.92 29.36
N ILE A 147 -15.72 26.06 29.41
CA ILE A 147 -15.54 24.63 29.71
C ILE A 147 -15.42 23.85 28.40
N LEU A 148 -16.44 23.87 27.54
CA LEU A 148 -16.40 23.18 26.25
C LEU A 148 -15.37 23.82 25.31
N GLY A 149 -15.27 25.16 25.36
CA GLY A 149 -14.34 25.93 24.55
C GLY A 149 -12.88 25.92 25.05
N ALA A 150 -12.60 25.43 26.27
CA ALA A 150 -11.26 25.45 26.90
C ALA A 150 -10.16 24.93 25.97
N ARG A 151 -10.48 23.89 25.19
CA ARG A 151 -9.55 23.28 24.23
C ARG A 151 -9.08 24.26 23.15
N PHE A 152 -9.96 25.14 22.67
CA PHE A 152 -9.64 26.12 21.64
C PHE A 152 -8.72 27.20 22.19
N TYR A 153 -8.97 27.65 23.42
CA TYR A 153 -8.11 28.60 24.12
C TYR A 153 -6.71 28.05 24.35
N LYS A 154 -6.58 26.82 24.88
CA LYS A 154 -5.29 26.16 25.07
C LYS A 154 -4.55 26.03 23.74
N ALA A 155 -5.19 25.45 22.72
CA ALA A 155 -4.57 25.21 21.42
C ALA A 155 -4.22 26.52 20.67
N GLY A 156 -5.07 27.54 20.77
CA GLY A 156 -4.86 28.87 20.19
C GLY A 156 -3.70 29.61 20.86
N TRP A 157 -3.60 29.53 22.20
CA TRP A 157 -2.48 30.13 22.95
C TRP A 157 -1.13 29.51 22.58
N HIS A 158 -1.08 28.17 22.46
CA HIS A 158 0.13 27.49 22.01
C HIS A 158 0.50 27.86 20.56
N ALA A 159 -0.49 28.02 19.67
CA ALA A 159 -0.25 28.44 18.29
C ALA A 159 0.30 29.87 18.21
N ALA A 160 -0.28 30.79 18.99
CA ALA A 160 0.17 32.17 19.10
C ALA A 160 1.61 32.26 19.63
N LYS A 161 1.94 31.53 20.69
CA LYS A 161 3.32 31.44 21.23
C LYS A 161 4.32 30.93 20.19
N ALA A 162 3.89 30.02 19.33
CA ALA A 162 4.72 29.46 18.27
C ALA A 162 4.79 30.34 17.01
N LEU A 163 4.14 31.52 16.99
CA LEU A 163 4.00 32.38 15.82
C LEU A 163 3.42 31.64 14.59
N THR A 164 2.49 30.72 14.85
CA THR A 164 1.79 29.97 13.81
C THR A 164 0.29 30.25 13.87
N GLY A 165 -0.34 30.43 12.71
CA GLY A 165 -1.79 30.52 12.62
C GLY A 165 -2.43 29.13 12.67
N ASN A 166 -3.44 28.95 13.52
CA ASN A 166 -4.32 27.78 13.46
C ASN A 166 -5.80 28.17 13.60
N MET A 167 -6.66 27.24 13.24
CA MET A 167 -8.11 27.41 13.31
C MET A 167 -8.62 27.67 14.74
N ASP A 168 -8.04 26.99 15.74
CA ASP A 168 -8.44 27.14 17.13
C ASP A 168 -8.20 28.58 17.65
N LEU A 169 -7.17 29.27 17.13
CA LEU A 169 -6.90 30.67 17.41
C LEU A 169 -8.00 31.59 16.86
N LEU A 170 -8.48 31.36 15.63
CA LEU A 170 -9.57 32.14 15.03
C LEU A 170 -10.87 32.00 15.85
N VAL A 171 -11.19 30.77 16.24
CA VAL A 171 -12.37 30.47 17.06
C VAL A 171 -12.26 31.12 18.45
N ALA A 172 -11.09 31.01 19.10
CA ALA A 172 -10.87 31.62 20.40
C ALA A 172 -11.00 33.15 20.35
N ILE A 173 -10.42 33.82 19.34
CA ILE A 173 -10.52 35.27 19.17
C ILE A 173 -11.96 35.69 18.87
N GLY A 174 -12.59 35.08 17.86
CA GLY A 174 -13.93 35.46 17.42
C GLY A 174 -15.00 35.28 18.50
N THR A 175 -15.00 34.13 19.18
CA THR A 175 -15.97 33.84 20.24
C THR A 175 -15.72 34.68 21.49
N SER A 176 -14.45 34.99 21.82
CA SER A 176 -14.14 35.91 22.92
C SER A 176 -14.56 37.34 22.62
N ALA A 177 -14.42 37.80 21.37
CA ALA A 177 -14.86 39.12 20.94
C ALA A 177 -16.39 39.26 21.07
N GLY A 178 -17.16 38.29 20.58
CA GLY A 178 -18.62 38.27 20.74
C GLY A 178 -19.08 38.19 22.20
N TYR A 179 -18.38 37.38 23.01
CA TYR A 179 -18.69 37.24 24.44
C TYR A 179 -18.36 38.51 25.23
N GLY A 180 -17.20 39.12 24.95
CA GLY A 180 -16.78 40.39 25.56
C GLY A 180 -17.68 41.56 25.19
N LEU A 181 -18.12 41.64 23.92
CA LEU A 181 -19.11 42.62 23.48
C LEU A 181 -20.42 42.46 24.25
N SER A 182 -20.89 41.22 24.43
CA SER A 182 -22.11 40.92 25.18
C SER A 182 -22.03 41.36 26.64
N LEU A 183 -20.88 41.13 27.29
CA LEU A 183 -20.63 41.64 28.64
C LEU A 183 -20.60 43.16 28.70
N TRP A 184 -19.96 43.80 27.72
CA TRP A 184 -19.90 45.26 27.66
C TRP A 184 -21.27 45.89 27.47
N LEU A 185 -22.06 45.41 26.49
CA LEU A 185 -23.43 45.86 26.23
C LEU A 185 -24.35 45.63 27.43
N TRP A 186 -24.20 44.51 28.13
CA TRP A 186 -24.96 44.24 29.34
C TRP A 186 -24.59 45.21 30.47
N ALA A 187 -23.30 45.52 30.64
CA ALA A 187 -22.81 46.45 31.66
C ALA A 187 -23.19 47.92 31.39
N THR A 188 -23.30 48.32 30.11
CA THR A 188 -23.64 49.70 29.70
C THR A 188 -25.13 49.89 29.39
N ALA A 189 -25.96 48.85 29.56
CA ALA A 189 -27.38 48.87 29.25
C ALA A 189 -28.14 49.97 30.03
N GLU A 190 -27.86 50.13 31.33
CA GLU A 190 -28.52 51.14 32.18
C GLU A 190 -28.12 52.57 31.84
N SER A 191 -26.88 52.80 31.39
CA SER A 191 -26.35 54.14 31.13
C SER A 191 -26.68 54.68 29.74
N THR A 192 -27.03 53.82 28.78
CA THR A 192 -27.07 54.20 27.35
C THR A 192 -28.47 54.17 26.73
N HIS A 193 -29.41 53.36 27.23
CA HIS A 193 -30.69 53.10 26.53
C HIS A 193 -31.96 53.32 27.36
N GLY A 194 -31.85 53.84 28.58
CA GLY A 194 -32.99 54.12 29.45
C GLY A 194 -33.68 52.85 29.96
N ALA A 195 -34.37 52.97 31.10
CA ALA A 195 -35.02 51.84 31.76
C ALA A 195 -36.12 51.22 30.85
N GLY A 196 -35.84 50.05 30.25
CA GLY A 196 -36.84 49.24 29.55
C GLY A 196 -36.39 48.56 28.26
N HIS A 197 -35.27 48.92 27.66
CA HIS A 197 -34.75 48.22 26.46
C HIS A 197 -33.79 47.10 26.87
N THR A 198 -34.16 45.85 26.58
CA THR A 198 -33.23 44.73 26.67
C THR A 198 -32.27 44.80 25.49
N PRO A 199 -30.96 45.07 25.69
CA PRO A 199 -30.01 45.12 24.59
C PRO A 199 -29.94 43.76 23.90
N HIS A 200 -29.78 43.76 22.57
CA HIS A 200 -29.48 42.54 21.84
C HIS A 200 -28.06 42.10 22.23
N LEU A 201 -27.97 40.97 22.92
CA LEU A 201 -26.69 40.39 23.33
C LEU A 201 -26.25 39.39 22.26
N TYR A 202 -24.98 39.00 22.29
CA TYR A 202 -24.37 38.09 21.32
C TYR A 202 -23.78 36.83 22.01
N PHE A 203 -24.30 36.50 23.20
CA PHE A 203 -23.92 35.30 23.92
C PHE A 203 -24.27 34.03 23.13
N GLU A 204 -25.37 34.08 22.36
CA GLU A 204 -25.77 33.03 21.43
C GLU A 204 -24.74 32.83 20.32
N ALA A 205 -24.21 33.90 19.73
CA ALA A 205 -23.22 33.81 18.66
C ALA A 205 -21.96 33.06 19.13
N SER A 206 -21.44 33.39 20.32
CA SER A 206 -20.26 32.72 20.88
C SER A 206 -20.51 31.25 21.22
N ALA A 207 -21.62 30.94 21.91
CA ALA A 207 -21.95 29.58 22.32
C ALA A 207 -22.24 28.65 21.11
N VAL A 208 -22.99 29.16 20.12
CA VAL A 208 -23.35 28.41 18.92
C VAL A 208 -22.13 28.14 18.05
N VAL A 209 -21.26 29.13 17.84
CA VAL A 209 -20.03 28.93 17.06
C VAL A 209 -19.16 27.84 17.68
N ILE A 210 -18.93 27.87 19.00
CA ILE A 210 -18.17 26.82 19.70
C ILE A 210 -18.82 25.45 19.50
N THR A 211 -20.13 25.37 19.66
CA THR A 211 -20.90 24.12 19.51
C THR A 211 -20.85 23.56 18.09
N LEU A 212 -20.99 24.41 17.06
CA LEU A 212 -20.92 24.00 15.66
C LEU A 212 -19.51 23.57 15.26
N VAL A 213 -18.46 24.25 15.75
CA VAL A 213 -17.08 23.83 15.53
C VAL A 213 -16.76 22.51 16.26
N LEU A 214 -17.31 22.31 17.46
CA LEU A 214 -17.26 21.03 18.18
C LEU A 214 -17.93 19.91 17.37
N LEU A 215 -19.14 20.15 16.84
CA LEU A 215 -19.83 19.22 15.96
C LEU A 215 -18.98 18.89 14.71
N GLY A 216 -18.40 19.91 14.07
CA GLY A 216 -17.50 19.74 12.93
C GLY A 216 -16.30 18.85 13.25
N LYS A 217 -15.58 19.12 14.36
CA LYS A 217 -14.46 18.28 14.81
C LYS A 217 -14.89 16.86 15.21
N TRP A 218 -16.09 16.70 15.74
CA TRP A 218 -16.62 15.37 16.06
C TRP A 218 -16.94 14.57 14.80
N LEU A 219 -17.58 15.19 13.79
CA LEU A 219 -17.82 14.58 12.48
C LEU A 219 -16.49 14.18 11.83
N GLU A 220 -15.49 15.06 11.90
CA GLU A 220 -14.13 14.80 11.44
C GLU A 220 -13.52 13.56 12.12
N ALA A 221 -13.56 13.50 13.45
CA ALA A 221 -13.02 12.38 14.23
C ALA A 221 -13.78 11.07 13.97
N ARG A 222 -15.11 11.12 13.84
CA ARG A 222 -15.94 9.95 13.50
C ARG A 222 -15.63 9.42 12.11
N ALA A 223 -15.44 10.30 11.13
CA ALA A 223 -15.08 9.93 9.76
C ALA A 223 -13.74 9.20 9.73
N LYS A 224 -12.71 9.76 10.39
CA LYS A 224 -11.37 9.15 10.49
C LYS A 224 -11.43 7.75 11.09
N ARG A 225 -12.14 7.58 12.22
CA ARG A 225 -12.34 6.26 12.84
C ARG A 225 -13.02 5.25 11.93
N GLN A 226 -14.00 5.69 11.13
CA GLN A 226 -14.72 4.80 10.22
C GLN A 226 -13.82 4.32 9.06
N THR A 227 -12.83 5.11 8.66
CA THR A 227 -11.85 4.72 7.64
C THR A 227 -10.72 3.82 8.19
N THR A 228 -10.39 3.91 9.49
CA THR A 228 -9.47 2.97 10.17
C THR A 228 -10.05 1.55 10.33
N ALA A 229 -11.36 1.38 10.12
CA ALA A 229 -12.03 0.08 10.22
C ALA A 229 -11.48 -0.98 9.25
N ALA A 230 -10.90 -0.57 8.11
CA ALA A 230 -10.28 -1.50 7.17
C ALA A 230 -8.97 -2.12 7.72
N ILE A 231 -8.18 -1.34 8.47
CA ILE A 231 -6.99 -1.85 9.18
C ILE A 231 -7.43 -2.75 10.34
N ARG A 232 -8.46 -2.34 11.10
CA ARG A 232 -9.02 -3.17 12.17
C ARG A 232 -9.55 -4.51 11.66
N ALA A 233 -10.09 -4.54 10.44
CA ALA A 233 -10.49 -5.79 9.79
C ALA A 233 -9.30 -6.72 9.50
N LEU A 234 -8.10 -6.18 9.24
CA LEU A 234 -6.86 -6.96 9.09
C LEU A 234 -6.38 -7.49 10.45
N HIS A 235 -6.44 -6.68 11.51
CA HIS A 235 -6.16 -7.16 12.88
C HIS A 235 -7.13 -8.24 13.33
N ALA A 236 -8.40 -8.13 12.97
CA ALA A 236 -9.43 -9.13 13.28
C ALA A 236 -9.22 -10.48 12.55
N LEU A 237 -8.29 -10.57 11.59
CA LEU A 237 -7.88 -11.85 11.00
C LEU A 237 -6.97 -12.65 11.91
N ARG A 238 -6.37 -12.03 12.94
CA ARG A 238 -5.49 -12.72 13.89
C ARG A 238 -6.34 -13.34 15.01
N PRO A 239 -6.26 -14.66 15.24
CA PRO A 239 -6.86 -15.29 16.42
C PRO A 239 -6.22 -14.80 17.72
N GLU A 240 -7.01 -14.68 18.79
CA GLU A 240 -6.50 -14.33 20.12
C GLU A 240 -5.84 -15.54 20.83
N VAL A 241 -6.28 -16.75 20.48
CA VAL A 241 -5.88 -18.02 21.09
C VAL A 241 -5.31 -18.95 20.01
N ALA A 242 -4.30 -19.73 20.37
CA ALA A 242 -3.73 -20.80 19.54
C ALA A 242 -3.72 -22.13 20.33
N HIS A 243 -3.87 -23.24 19.62
CA HIS A 243 -3.90 -24.59 20.21
C HIS A 243 -2.49 -25.22 20.18
N LEU A 244 -1.73 -25.10 21.27
CA LEU A 244 -0.38 -25.64 21.39
C LEU A 244 -0.42 -27.15 21.66
N LEU A 245 0.34 -27.92 20.89
CA LEU A 245 0.51 -29.36 21.07
C LEU A 245 1.68 -29.64 22.04
N GLY A 246 1.36 -29.80 23.32
CA GLY A 246 2.29 -30.18 24.36
C GLY A 246 2.51 -31.69 24.48
N ARG A 247 3.27 -32.12 25.50
CA ARG A 247 3.52 -33.55 25.77
C ARG A 247 2.28 -34.29 26.28
N ASP A 248 1.38 -33.58 26.95
CA ASP A 248 0.17 -34.13 27.58
C ASP A 248 -1.11 -33.90 26.74
N GLY A 249 -0.97 -33.35 25.53
CA GLY A 249 -2.08 -33.07 24.62
C GLY A 249 -2.15 -31.62 24.14
N GLU A 250 -3.33 -31.23 23.66
CA GLU A 250 -3.62 -29.89 23.10
C GLU A 250 -4.02 -28.92 24.23
N VAL A 251 -3.35 -27.76 24.30
CA VAL A 251 -3.58 -26.72 25.31
C VAL A 251 -3.78 -25.37 24.62
N ASP A 252 -4.82 -24.66 25.03
CA ASP A 252 -5.14 -23.33 24.51
C ASP A 252 -4.23 -22.29 25.20
N VAL A 253 -3.46 -21.55 24.41
CA VAL A 253 -2.56 -20.49 24.88
C VAL A 253 -2.85 -19.18 24.15
N PRO A 254 -2.64 -18.02 24.81
CA PRO A 254 -2.67 -16.74 24.11
C PRO A 254 -1.64 -16.72 22.98
N ILE A 255 -2.00 -16.16 21.82
CA ILE A 255 -1.10 -16.09 20.66
C ILE A 255 0.20 -15.32 20.95
N ALA A 256 0.23 -14.48 21.98
CA ALA A 256 1.41 -13.75 22.43
C ALA A 256 2.47 -14.65 23.10
N GLU A 257 2.09 -15.86 23.55
CA GLU A 257 2.98 -16.82 24.21
C GLU A 257 3.60 -17.83 23.24
N VAL A 258 3.10 -17.89 21.99
CA VAL A 258 3.58 -18.82 20.96
C VAL A 258 4.98 -18.44 20.49
N MET A 259 5.88 -19.42 20.38
CA MET A 259 7.26 -19.25 19.94
C MET A 259 7.54 -19.95 18.61
N ALA A 260 8.56 -19.49 17.90
CA ALA A 260 9.07 -20.19 16.71
C ALA A 260 9.55 -21.61 17.09
N GLY A 261 9.18 -22.60 16.27
CA GLY A 261 9.46 -24.02 16.50
C GLY A 261 8.37 -24.77 17.26
N ASP A 262 7.40 -24.08 17.88
CA ASP A 262 6.25 -24.72 18.54
C ASP A 262 5.40 -25.51 17.53
N ARG A 263 4.68 -26.51 18.04
CA ARG A 263 3.71 -27.28 17.23
C ARG A 263 2.31 -26.85 17.60
N LEU A 264 1.55 -26.36 16.63
CA LEU A 264 0.17 -25.94 16.81
C LEU A 264 -0.77 -26.87 16.08
N VAL A 265 -1.92 -27.14 16.70
CA VAL A 265 -3.04 -27.80 16.04
C VAL A 265 -3.90 -26.72 15.40
N VAL A 266 -4.29 -26.91 14.14
CA VAL A 266 -5.31 -26.08 13.51
C VAL A 266 -6.49 -26.96 13.14
N ARG A 267 -7.66 -26.62 13.66
CA ARG A 267 -8.89 -27.39 13.46
C ARG A 267 -9.56 -27.02 12.13
N PRO A 268 -10.45 -27.88 11.60
CA PRO A 268 -11.18 -27.57 10.37
C PRO A 268 -11.98 -26.26 10.49
N GLY A 269 -11.91 -25.41 9.48
CA GLY A 269 -12.57 -24.10 9.45
C GLY A 269 -11.94 -23.02 10.33
N GLU A 270 -10.89 -23.35 11.09
CA GLU A 270 -10.20 -22.41 11.97
C GLU A 270 -9.21 -21.54 11.18
N ARG A 271 -8.94 -20.32 11.68
CA ARG A 271 -7.89 -19.48 11.12
C ARG A 271 -6.52 -19.96 11.59
N ILE A 272 -5.56 -19.94 10.68
CA ILE A 272 -4.16 -20.24 11.00
C ILE A 272 -3.61 -19.07 11.83
N PRO A 273 -3.13 -19.31 13.07
CA PRO A 273 -2.79 -18.22 13.99
C PRO A 273 -1.51 -17.45 13.61
N VAL A 274 -0.48 -18.17 13.16
CA VAL A 274 0.85 -17.63 12.83
C VAL A 274 1.39 -18.31 11.58
N ASP A 275 2.55 -17.88 11.08
CA ASP A 275 3.17 -18.53 9.92
C ASP A 275 3.86 -19.84 10.34
N GLY A 276 3.80 -20.85 9.47
CA GLY A 276 4.42 -22.14 9.75
C GLY A 276 4.43 -23.12 8.58
N THR A 277 4.72 -24.39 8.85
CA THR A 277 4.69 -25.48 7.88
C THR A 277 3.88 -26.66 8.40
N VAL A 278 3.12 -27.33 7.53
CA VAL A 278 2.39 -28.56 7.86
C VAL A 278 3.39 -29.67 8.16
N VAL A 279 3.28 -30.27 9.34
CA VAL A 279 4.04 -31.46 9.75
C VAL A 279 3.18 -32.71 9.65
N GLU A 280 1.89 -32.61 10.03
CA GLU A 280 0.95 -33.71 9.98
C GLU A 280 -0.40 -33.27 9.43
N GLY A 281 -1.04 -34.15 8.65
CA GLY A 281 -2.35 -33.92 8.06
C GLY A 281 -2.30 -33.38 6.62
N HIS A 282 -3.47 -33.37 5.99
CA HIS A 282 -3.71 -32.79 4.67
C HIS A 282 -4.97 -31.94 4.75
N THR A 283 -4.94 -30.78 4.11
CA THR A 283 -6.08 -29.86 4.10
C THR A 283 -6.04 -28.99 2.85
N GLN A 284 -7.08 -28.21 2.65
CA GLN A 284 -7.09 -27.12 1.69
C GLN A 284 -7.10 -25.82 2.48
N VAL A 285 -6.27 -24.85 2.11
CA VAL A 285 -6.19 -23.57 2.81
C VAL A 285 -6.80 -22.51 1.91
N ASP A 286 -7.79 -21.80 2.44
CA ASP A 286 -8.36 -20.62 1.80
C ASP A 286 -7.49 -19.41 2.16
N GLU A 287 -6.69 -19.01 1.17
CA GLU A 287 -5.82 -17.84 1.23
C GLU A 287 -6.46 -16.63 0.51
N SER A 288 -7.75 -16.70 0.11
CA SER A 288 -8.43 -15.69 -0.72
C SER A 288 -8.38 -14.26 -0.18
N MET A 289 -8.26 -14.09 1.14
CA MET A 289 -8.13 -12.75 1.74
C MET A 289 -6.72 -12.16 1.62
N LEU A 290 -5.69 -12.99 1.45
CA LEU A 290 -4.29 -12.59 1.33
C LEU A 290 -3.82 -12.66 -0.13
N THR A 291 -4.07 -13.77 -0.80
CA THR A 291 -3.64 -14.03 -2.19
C THR A 291 -4.73 -13.71 -3.21
N GLY A 292 -5.99 -13.53 -2.77
CA GLY A 292 -7.12 -13.23 -3.66
C GLY A 292 -7.47 -14.34 -4.65
N GLU A 293 -6.91 -15.54 -4.49
CA GLU A 293 -7.30 -16.72 -5.25
C GLU A 293 -8.60 -17.30 -4.66
N PRO A 294 -9.66 -17.48 -5.47
CA PRO A 294 -10.98 -17.88 -4.97
C PRO A 294 -11.08 -19.37 -4.63
N LEU A 295 -10.08 -20.17 -5.02
CA LEU A 295 -10.07 -21.62 -4.80
C LEU A 295 -9.08 -21.98 -3.69
N PRO A 296 -9.50 -22.77 -2.69
CA PRO A 296 -8.61 -23.27 -1.65
C PRO A 296 -7.42 -24.07 -2.23
N VAL A 297 -6.22 -23.82 -1.71
CA VAL A 297 -4.97 -24.46 -2.16
C VAL A 297 -4.68 -25.68 -1.28
N ALA A 298 -4.41 -26.83 -1.89
CA ALA A 298 -4.08 -28.04 -1.14
C ALA A 298 -2.71 -27.91 -0.44
N ARG A 299 -2.66 -28.21 0.87
CA ARG A 299 -1.46 -28.17 1.70
C ARG A 299 -1.24 -29.52 2.40
N SER A 300 -0.02 -30.03 2.29
CA SER A 300 0.47 -31.25 2.95
C SER A 300 1.98 -31.19 3.14
N ALA A 301 2.51 -31.95 4.10
CA ALA A 301 3.95 -32.03 4.36
C ALA A 301 4.76 -32.45 3.11
N ASP A 302 4.22 -33.38 2.30
CA ASP A 302 4.87 -33.91 1.09
C ASP A 302 4.54 -33.13 -0.20
N GLY A 303 3.90 -31.96 -0.07
CA GLY A 303 3.46 -31.15 -1.21
C GLY A 303 4.60 -30.39 -1.91
N PRO A 304 4.39 -29.90 -3.14
CA PRO A 304 5.40 -29.19 -3.94
C PRO A 304 5.94 -27.89 -3.32
N GLU A 305 5.28 -27.34 -2.30
CA GLU A 305 5.68 -26.13 -1.57
C GLU A 305 6.04 -26.40 -0.09
N GLY A 306 6.37 -27.65 0.26
CA GLY A 306 6.83 -28.01 1.62
C GLY A 306 5.82 -27.74 2.74
N GLY A 307 4.52 -27.66 2.40
CA GLY A 307 3.45 -27.46 3.36
C GLY A 307 3.42 -26.08 4.03
N ALA A 308 4.00 -25.03 3.44
CA ALA A 308 3.95 -23.69 4.03
C ALA A 308 2.52 -23.18 4.28
N LEU A 309 2.32 -22.50 5.41
CA LEU A 309 1.07 -21.93 5.88
C LEU A 309 1.28 -20.48 6.28
N THR A 310 0.36 -19.60 5.89
CA THR A 310 0.39 -18.18 6.24
C THR A 310 -0.65 -17.87 7.31
N GLY A 311 -0.27 -17.10 8.33
CA GLY A 311 -1.16 -16.64 9.39
C GLY A 311 -2.29 -15.75 8.85
N GLY A 312 -3.50 -15.97 9.35
CA GLY A 312 -4.73 -15.28 8.93
C GLY A 312 -5.55 -16.03 7.87
N SER A 313 -4.94 -16.98 7.16
CA SER A 313 -5.60 -17.89 6.21
C SER A 313 -6.60 -18.80 6.92
N ILE A 314 -7.59 -19.35 6.20
CA ILE A 314 -8.59 -20.24 6.78
C ILE A 314 -8.25 -21.68 6.43
N ASN A 315 -8.12 -22.53 7.45
CA ASN A 315 -7.98 -23.96 7.26
C ASN A 315 -9.31 -24.56 6.76
N GLY A 316 -9.25 -25.42 5.75
CA GLY A 316 -10.40 -26.12 5.20
C GLY A 316 -10.83 -27.30 6.08
N ASP A 317 -11.10 -28.44 5.46
CA ASP A 317 -11.79 -29.54 6.14
C ASP A 317 -10.88 -30.44 7.01
N GLY A 318 -9.56 -30.35 6.84
CA GLY A 318 -8.60 -31.23 7.51
C GLY A 318 -8.09 -30.66 8.84
N ARG A 319 -7.98 -31.51 9.88
CA ARG A 319 -7.18 -31.18 11.07
C ARG A 319 -5.70 -31.31 10.72
N ILE A 320 -4.92 -30.27 10.96
CA ILE A 320 -3.48 -30.26 10.69
C ILE A 320 -2.67 -29.96 11.95
N VAL A 321 -1.44 -30.46 11.99
CA VAL A 321 -0.41 -30.03 12.94
C VAL A 321 0.61 -29.25 12.16
N MET A 322 0.83 -28.00 12.56
CA MET A 322 1.82 -27.13 11.94
C MET A 322 2.97 -26.85 12.89
N GLN A 323 4.17 -26.65 12.35
CA GLN A 323 5.32 -26.13 13.08
C GLN A 323 5.47 -24.65 12.80
N VAL A 324 5.55 -23.84 13.85
CA VAL A 324 5.64 -22.38 13.76
C VAL A 324 6.99 -21.96 13.20
N THR A 325 6.99 -21.10 12.19
CA THR A 325 8.22 -20.53 11.60
C THR A 325 8.44 -19.08 11.98
N ALA A 326 7.38 -18.29 12.14
CA ALA A 326 7.47 -16.88 12.53
C ALA A 326 6.28 -16.47 13.42
N VAL A 327 6.55 -15.56 14.38
CA VAL A 327 5.55 -15.10 15.37
C VAL A 327 5.53 -13.57 15.50
N GLY A 328 4.45 -13.03 16.04
CA GLY A 328 4.32 -11.60 16.32
C GLY A 328 4.58 -10.73 15.09
N SER A 329 5.53 -9.80 15.22
CA SER A 329 5.90 -8.85 14.16
C SER A 329 6.59 -9.47 12.95
N GLU A 330 7.05 -10.71 13.06
CA GLU A 330 7.74 -11.44 12.00
C GLU A 330 6.78 -12.24 11.13
N THR A 331 5.47 -12.20 11.40
CA THR A 331 4.47 -12.82 10.53
C THR A 331 4.24 -11.99 9.27
N VAL A 332 3.87 -12.65 8.16
CA VAL A 332 3.48 -12.01 6.90
C VAL A 332 2.36 -11.01 7.14
N LEU A 333 1.32 -11.41 7.90
CA LEU A 333 0.19 -10.53 8.23
C LEU A 333 0.63 -9.30 9.04
N ALA A 334 1.51 -9.44 10.02
CA ALA A 334 2.00 -8.29 10.80
C ALA A 334 2.86 -7.34 9.96
N ARG A 335 3.67 -7.87 9.03
CA ARG A 335 4.40 -7.04 8.06
C ARG A 335 3.44 -6.26 7.16
N ILE A 336 2.38 -6.90 6.66
CA ILE A 336 1.33 -6.24 5.86
C ILE A 336 0.67 -5.12 6.67
N ILE A 337 0.28 -5.39 7.92
CA ILE A 337 -0.34 -4.39 8.80
C ILE A 337 0.59 -3.18 9.00
N ARG A 338 1.86 -3.41 9.34
CA ARG A 338 2.86 -2.33 9.53
C ARG A 338 3.05 -1.49 8.27
N LEU A 339 3.18 -2.13 7.10
CA LEU A 339 3.30 -1.43 5.83
C LEU A 339 2.10 -0.52 5.55
N VAL A 340 0.88 -0.96 5.90
CA VAL A 340 -0.33 -0.15 5.75
C VAL A 340 -0.40 0.97 6.79
N GLU A 341 0.06 0.75 8.01
CA GLU A 341 0.12 1.78 9.05
C GLU A 341 1.15 2.87 8.71
N ASP A 342 2.34 2.47 8.27
CA ASP A 342 3.41 3.38 7.83
C ASP A 342 2.93 4.25 6.66
N ALA A 343 2.14 3.67 5.75
CA ALA A 343 1.52 4.38 4.65
C ALA A 343 0.59 5.51 5.04
N GLN A 344 -0.13 5.32 6.14
CA GLN A 344 -1.05 6.33 6.66
C GLN A 344 -0.32 7.45 7.42
N ALA A 345 0.89 7.19 7.89
CA ALA A 345 1.74 8.19 8.54
C ALA A 345 2.40 9.14 7.54
N ALA A 346 2.68 8.67 6.32
CA ALA A 346 3.39 9.45 5.31
C ALA A 346 2.55 10.62 4.75
N LYS A 347 3.13 11.83 4.77
CA LYS A 347 2.46 13.05 4.27
C LYS A 347 2.55 13.20 2.77
N ALA A 348 1.38 13.17 2.13
CA ALA A 348 1.22 13.36 0.70
C ALA A 348 1.63 14.78 0.21
N PRO A 349 2.15 14.92 -1.03
CA PRO A 349 2.48 16.22 -1.62
C PRO A 349 1.32 17.23 -1.63
N ILE A 350 0.09 16.83 -1.99
CA ILE A 350 -1.08 17.74 -1.96
C ILE A 350 -1.39 18.19 -0.53
N GLN A 351 -1.19 17.33 0.48
CA GLN A 351 -1.37 17.72 1.88
C GLN A 351 -0.36 18.79 2.32
N ARG A 352 0.89 18.73 1.84
CA ARG A 352 1.89 19.79 2.10
C ARG A 352 1.46 21.13 1.50
N LEU A 353 0.82 21.12 0.33
CA LEU A 353 0.25 22.33 -0.28
C LEU A 353 -0.86 22.92 0.61
N VAL A 354 -1.76 22.07 1.13
CA VAL A 354 -2.84 22.48 2.03
C VAL A 354 -2.29 23.10 3.33
N ASP A 355 -1.26 22.50 3.91
CA ASP A 355 -0.61 23.03 5.12
C ASP A 355 0.04 24.40 4.85
N LYS A 356 0.68 24.57 3.68
CA LYS A 356 1.27 25.84 3.25
C LYS A 356 0.20 26.91 3.03
N VAL A 357 -0.92 26.55 2.39
CA VAL A 357 -2.06 27.46 2.19
C VAL A 357 -2.63 27.88 3.54
N SER A 358 -2.84 26.95 4.47
CA SER A 358 -3.38 27.25 5.80
C SER A 358 -2.49 28.22 6.60
N ALA A 359 -1.16 28.07 6.49
CA ALA A 359 -0.20 28.95 7.16
C ALA A 359 -0.24 30.40 6.67
N VAL A 360 -0.56 30.63 5.38
CA VAL A 360 -0.72 31.98 4.81
C VAL A 360 -2.15 32.49 5.00
N PHE A 361 -3.14 31.61 4.92
CA PHE A 361 -4.55 31.95 4.97
C PHE A 361 -4.96 32.56 6.31
N VAL A 362 -4.49 32.03 7.43
CA VAL A 362 -4.86 32.55 8.77
C VAL A 362 -4.40 34.00 8.99
N PRO A 363 -3.13 34.39 8.73
CA PRO A 363 -2.72 35.80 8.77
C PRO A 363 -3.52 36.71 7.83
N VAL A 364 -3.83 36.26 6.62
CA VAL A 364 -4.62 37.04 5.65
C VAL A 364 -6.03 37.28 6.18
N VAL A 365 -6.68 36.27 6.74
CA VAL A 365 -8.02 36.38 7.34
C VAL A 365 -8.02 37.35 8.53
N LEU A 366 -7.01 37.29 9.39
CA LEU A 366 -6.87 38.23 10.50
C LEU A 366 -6.72 39.67 10.00
N ALA A 367 -5.93 39.89 8.95
CA ALA A 367 -5.81 41.20 8.32
C ALA A 367 -7.14 41.67 7.72
N ILE A 368 -7.88 40.81 7.02
CA ILE A 368 -9.21 41.13 6.47
C ILE A 368 -10.18 41.47 7.60
N ALA A 369 -10.18 40.74 8.72
CA ALA A 369 -11.04 41.02 9.86
C ALA A 369 -10.72 42.39 10.49
N ILE A 370 -9.43 42.75 10.62
CA ILE A 370 -9.00 44.07 11.10
C ILE A 370 -9.42 45.17 10.11
N VAL A 371 -9.21 44.97 8.81
CA VAL A 371 -9.63 45.92 7.78
C VAL A 371 -11.15 46.11 7.78
N THR A 372 -11.91 45.03 7.96
CA THR A 372 -13.37 45.06 8.08
C THR A 372 -13.79 45.88 9.30
N LEU A 373 -13.19 45.60 10.47
CA LEU A 373 -13.44 46.36 11.70
C LEU A 373 -13.18 47.87 11.50
N LEU A 374 -11.99 48.22 10.99
CA LEU A 374 -11.60 49.62 10.79
C LEU A 374 -12.44 50.32 9.72
N GLY A 375 -12.80 49.62 8.63
CA GLY A 375 -13.63 50.16 7.55
C GLY A 375 -15.04 50.49 8.01
N TRP A 376 -15.66 49.61 8.79
CA TRP A 376 -17.00 49.87 9.37
C TRP A 376 -16.98 50.96 10.46
N LEU A 377 -15.90 51.05 11.25
CA LEU A 377 -15.70 52.17 12.16
C LEU A 377 -15.55 53.50 11.41
N TRP A 378 -14.81 53.49 10.29
CA TRP A 378 -14.58 54.69 9.48
C TRP A 378 -15.84 55.18 8.75
N THR A 379 -16.72 54.28 8.33
CA THR A 379 -18.03 54.61 7.74
C THR A 379 -19.08 55.04 8.77
N GLY A 380 -18.77 54.94 10.07
CA GLY A 380 -19.63 55.42 11.15
C GLY A 380 -20.69 54.43 11.65
N ALA A 381 -20.60 53.14 11.30
CA ALA A 381 -21.60 52.12 11.66
C ALA A 381 -21.61 51.72 13.14
N GLY A 382 -20.73 52.29 13.97
CA GLY A 382 -20.61 51.98 15.40
C GLY A 382 -19.72 50.77 15.69
N VAL A 383 -19.23 50.69 16.93
CA VAL A 383 -18.29 49.65 17.39
C VAL A 383 -18.94 48.26 17.36
N GLU A 384 -20.23 48.18 17.67
CA GLU A 384 -21.00 46.94 17.70
C GLU A 384 -21.07 46.27 16.32
N ALA A 385 -21.60 46.98 15.31
CA ALA A 385 -21.72 46.45 13.95
C ALA A 385 -20.35 46.09 13.35
N ALA A 386 -19.35 46.96 13.54
CA ALA A 386 -18.00 46.72 13.06
C ALA A 386 -17.38 45.44 13.65
N LEU A 387 -17.59 45.20 14.95
CA LEU A 387 -17.09 44.00 15.61
C LEU A 387 -17.82 42.74 15.16
N ILE A 388 -19.15 42.80 14.95
CA ILE A 388 -19.94 41.65 14.46
C ILE A 388 -19.47 41.22 13.07
N HIS A 389 -19.26 42.17 12.16
CA HIS A 389 -18.77 41.86 10.82
C HIS A 389 -17.35 41.29 10.84
N ALA A 390 -16.47 41.83 11.67
CA ALA A 390 -15.13 41.27 11.87
C ALA A 390 -15.17 39.85 12.45
N VAL A 391 -16.04 39.58 13.44
CA VAL A 391 -16.24 38.24 14.00
C VAL A 391 -16.83 37.29 12.96
N ALA A 392 -17.80 37.72 12.17
CA ALA A 392 -18.37 36.92 11.08
C ALA A 392 -17.30 36.48 10.08
N VAL A 393 -16.37 37.38 9.71
CA VAL A 393 -15.20 37.08 8.87
C VAL A 393 -14.31 36.01 9.52
N LEU A 394 -14.01 36.12 10.82
CA LEU A 394 -13.18 35.13 11.52
C LEU A 394 -13.85 33.75 11.57
N VAL A 395 -15.17 33.70 11.77
CA VAL A 395 -15.93 32.44 11.88
C VAL A 395 -16.07 31.74 10.53
N ILE A 396 -16.46 32.46 9.46
CA ILE A 396 -16.63 31.88 8.12
C ILE A 396 -15.30 31.43 7.52
N ALA A 397 -14.20 32.02 7.96
CA ALA A 397 -12.88 31.64 7.53
C ALA A 397 -12.32 30.39 8.25
N CYS A 398 -13.10 29.67 9.07
CA CYS A 398 -12.63 28.42 9.66
C CYS A 398 -12.18 27.45 8.55
N PRO A 399 -10.93 26.97 8.46
CA PRO A 399 -10.55 25.96 7.47
C PRO A 399 -10.88 24.53 7.95
N CYS A 400 -12.03 24.36 8.62
CA CYS A 400 -12.47 23.11 9.24
C CYS A 400 -12.49 21.94 8.22
N ALA A 401 -13.12 22.14 7.05
CA ALA A 401 -13.24 21.13 6.00
C ALA A 401 -11.91 20.87 5.24
N LEU A 402 -11.04 21.88 5.19
CA LEU A 402 -9.76 21.82 4.48
C LEU A 402 -8.81 20.80 5.10
N GLY A 403 -8.77 20.72 6.45
CA GLY A 403 -7.95 19.75 7.17
C GLY A 403 -8.40 18.29 7.01
N LEU A 404 -9.63 18.05 6.56
CA LEU A 404 -10.20 16.72 6.33
C LEU A 404 -10.18 16.31 4.85
N ALA A 405 -10.18 17.28 3.93
CA ALA A 405 -10.38 17.06 2.49
C ALA A 405 -9.47 15.97 1.90
N THR A 406 -8.18 16.04 2.21
CA THR A 406 -7.17 15.11 1.70
C THR A 406 -7.12 13.81 2.51
N PRO A 407 -6.99 13.82 3.86
CA PRO A 407 -6.92 12.59 4.63
C PRO A 407 -8.15 11.69 4.47
N ALA A 408 -9.36 12.25 4.40
CA ALA A 408 -10.58 11.46 4.23
C ALA A 408 -10.62 10.70 2.90
N ALA A 409 -10.19 11.35 1.82
CA ALA A 409 -10.14 10.71 0.51
C ALA A 409 -9.04 9.64 0.45
N ILE A 410 -7.84 9.93 0.95
CA ILE A 410 -6.72 8.96 1.01
C ILE A 410 -7.14 7.74 1.81
N MET A 411 -7.62 7.90 3.05
CA MET A 411 -7.99 6.77 3.90
C MET A 411 -9.15 5.96 3.31
N ALA A 412 -10.12 6.61 2.65
CA ALA A 412 -11.19 5.90 1.95
C ALA A 412 -10.67 5.15 0.71
N GLY A 413 -9.76 5.74 -0.06
CA GLY A 413 -9.14 5.15 -1.24
C GLY A 413 -8.25 3.95 -0.89
N THR A 414 -7.28 4.12 0.02
CA THR A 414 -6.38 3.05 0.46
C THR A 414 -7.13 1.92 1.16
N GLY A 415 -8.14 2.22 1.98
CA GLY A 415 -8.97 1.20 2.62
C GLY A 415 -9.88 0.42 1.67
N VAL A 416 -10.24 0.98 0.51
CA VAL A 416 -10.95 0.25 -0.55
C VAL A 416 -9.98 -0.55 -1.43
N ALA A 417 -8.81 0.02 -1.75
CA ALA A 417 -7.75 -0.63 -2.49
C ALA A 417 -7.25 -1.89 -1.79
N ALA A 418 -7.00 -1.81 -0.48
CA ALA A 418 -6.55 -2.95 0.33
C ALA A 418 -7.54 -4.12 0.30
N ARG A 419 -8.85 -3.84 0.33
CA ARG A 419 -9.90 -4.87 0.20
C ARG A 419 -9.93 -5.59 -1.15
N HIS A 420 -9.26 -5.04 -2.16
CA HIS A 420 -9.12 -5.65 -3.48
C HIS A 420 -7.70 -6.19 -3.73
N GLY A 421 -6.87 -6.28 -2.69
CA GLY A 421 -5.50 -6.79 -2.78
C GLY A 421 -4.50 -5.77 -3.34
N ILE A 422 -4.78 -4.46 -3.20
CA ILE A 422 -3.88 -3.37 -3.61
C ILE A 422 -3.45 -2.62 -2.36
N LEU A 423 -2.20 -2.83 -1.93
CA LEU A 423 -1.60 -2.14 -0.80
C LEU A 423 -0.85 -0.93 -1.30
N ILE A 424 -1.13 0.24 -0.74
CA ILE A 424 -0.46 1.48 -1.10
C ILE A 424 0.35 1.88 0.13
N LYS A 425 1.68 1.89 -0.01
CA LYS A 425 2.67 2.04 1.07
C LYS A 425 2.88 3.48 1.51
N ASP A 426 2.49 4.47 0.73
CA ASP A 426 2.41 5.85 1.18
C ASP A 426 1.48 6.67 0.28
N ALA A 427 1.04 7.82 0.80
CA ALA A 427 0.15 8.69 0.06
C ALA A 427 0.79 9.37 -1.16
N GLU A 428 2.13 9.43 -1.23
CA GLU A 428 2.85 9.98 -2.38
C GLU A 428 2.77 9.03 -3.58
N ALA A 429 2.95 7.73 -3.36
CA ALA A 429 2.72 6.70 -4.37
C ALA A 429 1.29 6.75 -4.92
N LEU A 430 0.28 6.94 -4.05
CA LEU A 430 -1.11 7.13 -4.48
C LEU A 430 -1.27 8.38 -5.35
N GLU A 431 -0.69 9.52 -5.00
CA GLU A 431 -0.85 10.76 -5.77
C GLU A 431 -0.10 10.72 -7.11
N THR A 432 1.10 10.15 -7.12
CA THR A 432 1.94 10.03 -8.31
C THR A 432 1.37 9.02 -9.29
N ALA A 433 0.76 7.93 -8.79
CA ALA A 433 0.11 6.91 -9.63
C ALA A 433 -0.95 7.48 -10.57
N HIS A 434 -1.70 8.52 -10.16
CA HIS A 434 -2.72 9.13 -11.03
C HIS A 434 -2.11 9.81 -12.27
N ARG A 435 -0.84 10.23 -12.18
CA ARG A 435 -0.12 10.91 -13.24
C ARG A 435 0.67 9.98 -14.15
N VAL A 436 0.71 8.68 -13.84
CA VAL A 436 1.44 7.68 -14.63
C VAL A 436 0.92 7.67 -16.06
N GLN A 437 1.84 7.79 -17.00
CA GLN A 437 1.58 7.78 -18.44
C GLN A 437 2.16 6.52 -19.10
N THR A 438 3.22 5.97 -18.51
CA THR A 438 3.91 4.80 -19.02
C THR A 438 4.07 3.78 -17.90
N VAL A 439 3.68 2.53 -18.14
CA VAL A 439 3.93 1.41 -17.25
C VAL A 439 4.96 0.50 -17.92
N ALA A 440 6.12 0.40 -17.27
CA ALA A 440 7.15 -0.57 -17.59
C ALA A 440 6.89 -1.85 -16.80
N PHE A 441 6.81 -2.97 -17.49
CA PHE A 441 6.63 -4.29 -16.90
C PHE A 441 7.93 -5.08 -17.03
N ASP A 442 8.36 -5.72 -15.95
CA ASP A 442 9.26 -6.85 -16.12
C ASP A 442 8.54 -8.00 -16.85
N LYS A 443 9.28 -8.76 -17.64
CA LYS A 443 8.70 -9.91 -18.35
C LYS A 443 8.47 -11.08 -17.40
N THR A 444 9.56 -11.61 -16.84
CA THR A 444 9.58 -12.89 -16.13
C THR A 444 8.87 -12.75 -14.79
N GLY A 445 7.92 -13.64 -14.48
CA GLY A 445 7.22 -13.65 -13.19
C GLY A 445 6.19 -12.52 -13.00
N THR A 446 6.25 -11.47 -13.81
CA THR A 446 5.27 -10.37 -13.84
C THR A 446 4.24 -10.52 -14.95
N LEU A 447 4.65 -10.50 -16.23
CA LEU A 447 3.75 -10.72 -17.38
C LEU A 447 3.65 -12.20 -17.76
N THR A 448 4.62 -12.99 -17.35
CA THR A 448 4.69 -14.43 -17.60
C THR A 448 4.70 -15.21 -16.29
N VAL A 449 4.48 -16.53 -16.38
CA VAL A 449 4.45 -17.40 -15.20
C VAL A 449 5.85 -17.56 -14.60
N GLY A 450 6.91 -17.43 -15.40
CA GLY A 450 8.29 -17.57 -14.93
C GLY A 450 8.71 -19.02 -14.71
N ARG A 451 7.95 -19.98 -15.25
CA ARG A 451 8.26 -21.42 -15.23
C ARG A 451 8.25 -21.95 -16.66
N PRO A 452 9.27 -22.74 -17.07
CA PRO A 452 9.30 -23.27 -18.43
C PRO A 452 8.17 -24.28 -18.63
N ARG A 453 7.46 -24.17 -19.75
CA ARG A 453 6.44 -25.11 -20.22
C ARG A 453 6.83 -25.66 -21.59
N LEU A 454 6.43 -26.89 -21.88
CA LEU A 454 6.60 -27.48 -23.21
C LEU A 454 5.61 -26.80 -24.18
N THR A 455 6.10 -25.86 -24.99
CA THR A 455 5.27 -25.07 -25.92
C THR A 455 5.08 -25.74 -27.26
N ALA A 456 6.07 -26.53 -27.71
CA ALA A 456 5.95 -27.34 -28.90
C ALA A 456 6.68 -28.67 -28.75
N PHE A 457 6.09 -29.72 -29.32
CA PHE A 457 6.68 -31.05 -29.43
C PHE A 457 6.55 -31.49 -30.89
N HIS A 458 7.64 -31.37 -31.65
CA HIS A 458 7.66 -31.66 -33.08
C HIS A 458 8.31 -33.02 -33.31
N VAL A 459 7.50 -34.00 -33.70
CA VAL A 459 7.95 -35.36 -34.02
C VAL A 459 8.34 -35.53 -35.48
N GLU A 460 9.26 -36.46 -35.71
CA GLU A 460 9.60 -36.94 -37.06
C GLU A 460 8.36 -37.55 -37.76
N PRO A 461 8.18 -37.33 -39.08
CA PRO A 461 7.07 -37.94 -39.82
C PRO A 461 7.04 -39.47 -39.67
N GLY A 462 5.89 -40.01 -39.28
CA GLY A 462 5.69 -41.46 -39.11
C GLY A 462 5.92 -41.98 -37.68
N VAL A 463 6.30 -41.12 -36.73
CA VAL A 463 6.39 -41.46 -35.31
C VAL A 463 5.09 -41.07 -34.59
N ASP A 464 4.60 -41.94 -33.70
CA ASP A 464 3.45 -41.64 -32.84
C ASP A 464 3.84 -40.63 -31.74
N GLU A 465 3.26 -39.43 -31.81
CA GLU A 465 3.51 -38.33 -30.88
C GLU A 465 3.16 -38.70 -29.44
N ALA A 466 2.02 -39.37 -29.22
CA ALA A 466 1.55 -39.68 -27.87
C ALA A 466 2.43 -40.74 -27.20
N ALA A 467 2.79 -41.79 -27.94
CA ALA A 467 3.69 -42.83 -27.46
C ALA A 467 5.09 -42.29 -27.17
N LEU A 468 5.63 -41.42 -28.05
CA LEU A 468 6.95 -40.84 -27.83
C LEU A 468 6.95 -39.87 -26.65
N LEU A 469 5.94 -39.02 -26.50
CA LEU A 469 5.86 -38.09 -25.36
C LEU A 469 5.73 -38.85 -24.03
N SER A 470 4.97 -39.95 -24.00
CA SER A 470 4.88 -40.84 -22.84
C SER A 470 6.25 -41.44 -22.46
N ALA A 471 6.99 -41.95 -23.44
CA ALA A 471 8.34 -42.50 -23.20
C ALA A 471 9.35 -41.42 -22.76
N VAL A 472 9.30 -40.23 -23.37
CA VAL A 472 10.19 -39.11 -23.03
C VAL A 472 9.86 -38.56 -21.64
N ALA A 473 8.59 -38.47 -21.26
CA ALA A 473 8.18 -38.12 -19.90
C ALA A 473 8.65 -39.16 -18.87
N ALA A 474 8.62 -40.45 -19.20
CA ALA A 474 9.14 -41.50 -18.34
C ALA A 474 10.65 -41.34 -18.09
N VAL A 475 11.47 -41.16 -19.13
CA VAL A 475 12.91 -40.91 -18.95
C VAL A 475 13.20 -39.65 -18.13
N GLN A 476 12.29 -38.68 -18.14
CA GLN A 476 12.41 -37.42 -17.41
C GLN A 476 11.78 -37.42 -16.01
N SER A 477 11.03 -38.46 -15.62
CA SER A 477 10.18 -38.45 -14.41
C SER A 477 10.97 -38.37 -13.10
N GLY A 478 12.22 -38.81 -13.09
CA GLY A 478 13.13 -38.74 -11.94
C GLY A 478 14.05 -37.52 -11.91
N SER A 479 13.88 -36.55 -12.82
CA SER A 479 14.77 -35.39 -12.95
C SER A 479 14.16 -34.14 -12.33
N GLU A 480 14.91 -33.51 -11.42
CA GLU A 480 14.54 -32.23 -10.79
C GLU A 480 14.73 -31.01 -11.72
N HIS A 481 15.24 -31.23 -12.93
CA HIS A 481 15.50 -30.14 -13.87
C HIS A 481 14.18 -29.49 -14.33
N PRO A 482 14.06 -28.14 -14.38
CA PRO A 482 12.82 -27.45 -14.75
C PRO A 482 12.23 -27.89 -16.09
N LEU A 483 13.07 -28.12 -17.11
CA LEU A 483 12.63 -28.61 -18.43
C LEU A 483 12.09 -30.05 -18.37
N ALA A 484 12.64 -30.90 -17.51
CA ALA A 484 12.18 -32.28 -17.35
C ALA A 484 10.79 -32.30 -16.71
N ARG A 485 10.59 -31.51 -15.64
CA ARG A 485 9.28 -31.28 -15.03
C ARG A 485 8.26 -30.78 -16.06
N ALA A 486 8.65 -29.86 -16.95
CA ALA A 486 7.78 -29.34 -18.01
C ALA A 486 7.29 -30.43 -18.98
N VAL A 487 8.15 -31.39 -19.34
CA VAL A 487 7.77 -32.55 -20.17
C VAL A 487 6.79 -33.46 -19.43
N VAL A 488 7.10 -33.79 -18.17
CA VAL A 488 6.27 -34.67 -17.33
C VAL A 488 4.88 -34.07 -17.13
N SER A 489 4.81 -32.78 -16.80
CA SER A 489 3.54 -32.05 -16.68
C SER A 489 2.77 -32.05 -17.99
N ALA A 490 3.41 -31.84 -19.14
CA ALA A 490 2.74 -31.88 -20.45
C ALA A 490 2.14 -33.26 -20.78
N ALA A 491 2.81 -34.36 -20.37
CA ALA A 491 2.28 -35.70 -20.53
C ALA A 491 1.06 -35.96 -19.61
N GLN A 492 1.14 -35.50 -18.36
CA GLN A 492 0.05 -35.61 -17.38
C GLN A 492 -1.20 -34.82 -17.78
N GLU A 493 -1.01 -33.58 -18.28
CA GLU A 493 -2.11 -32.74 -18.80
C GLU A 493 -2.82 -33.40 -19.99
N ARG A 494 -2.10 -34.17 -20.81
CA ARG A 494 -2.66 -34.95 -21.93
C ARG A 494 -3.23 -36.30 -21.51
N GLY A 495 -3.20 -36.65 -20.22
CA GLY A 495 -3.69 -37.92 -19.69
C GLY A 495 -2.86 -39.14 -20.15
N LEU A 496 -1.60 -38.93 -20.51
CA LEU A 496 -0.72 -40.01 -20.99
C LEU A 496 -0.13 -40.79 -19.80
N PRO A 497 -0.04 -42.14 -19.89
CA PRO A 497 0.64 -42.93 -18.89
C PRO A 497 2.13 -42.60 -18.89
N VAL A 498 2.75 -42.50 -17.72
CA VAL A 498 4.20 -42.33 -17.55
C VAL A 498 4.77 -43.64 -17.01
N PRO A 499 5.22 -44.57 -17.87
CA PRO A 499 5.74 -45.87 -17.42
C PRO A 499 7.03 -45.71 -16.60
N ALA A 500 7.36 -46.70 -15.78
CA ALA A 500 8.62 -46.71 -15.05
C ALA A 500 9.80 -46.84 -16.04
N PRO A 501 10.78 -45.93 -16.02
CA PRO A 501 11.95 -46.03 -16.87
C PRO A 501 13.02 -46.93 -16.24
N ASP A 502 13.83 -47.57 -17.08
CA ASP A 502 14.99 -48.36 -16.67
C ASP A 502 16.29 -47.62 -17.00
N GLY A 503 17.31 -47.75 -16.14
CA GLY A 503 18.66 -47.28 -16.43
C GLY A 503 18.81 -45.77 -16.66
N VAL A 504 17.93 -44.94 -16.09
CA VAL A 504 17.96 -43.48 -16.27
C VAL A 504 19.25 -42.90 -15.71
N ARG A 505 19.94 -42.10 -16.54
CA ARG A 505 21.17 -41.40 -16.19
C ARG A 505 21.11 -39.95 -16.64
N ALA A 506 21.41 -39.04 -15.72
CA ALA A 506 21.65 -37.64 -16.06
C ALA A 506 23.10 -37.46 -16.56
N VAL A 507 23.25 -36.77 -17.69
CA VAL A 507 24.53 -36.38 -18.27
C VAL A 507 24.70 -34.87 -18.09
N PRO A 508 25.53 -34.42 -17.11
CA PRO A 508 25.67 -33.01 -16.77
C PRO A 508 26.01 -32.13 -17.99
N GLY A 509 25.31 -31.01 -18.14
CA GLY A 509 25.52 -30.05 -19.23
C GLY A 509 25.09 -30.54 -20.62
N ARG A 510 24.42 -31.71 -20.71
CA ARG A 510 24.00 -32.35 -21.96
C ARG A 510 22.53 -32.73 -21.96
N GLY A 511 22.07 -33.55 -21.00
CA GLY A 511 20.70 -34.06 -20.96
C GLY A 511 20.50 -35.28 -20.06
N THR A 512 19.51 -36.10 -20.38
CA THR A 512 19.18 -37.37 -19.73
C THR A 512 19.09 -38.49 -20.75
N GLU A 513 19.51 -39.69 -20.38
CA GLU A 513 19.34 -40.92 -21.17
C GLU A 513 18.66 -42.00 -20.33
N GLY A 514 17.90 -42.89 -20.94
CA GLY A 514 17.22 -43.97 -20.25
C GLY A 514 16.50 -44.92 -21.21
N GLU A 515 15.97 -46.02 -20.67
CA GLU A 515 15.27 -47.03 -21.44
C GLU A 515 13.80 -47.13 -21.03
N VAL A 516 12.91 -47.22 -22.02
CA VAL A 516 11.47 -47.41 -21.81
C VAL A 516 10.98 -48.43 -22.83
N ALA A 517 10.32 -49.49 -22.36
CA ALA A 517 9.81 -50.58 -23.21
C ALA A 517 10.89 -51.15 -24.17
N ALA A 518 12.09 -51.39 -23.64
CA ALA A 518 13.27 -51.90 -24.37
C ALA A 518 13.81 -50.99 -25.50
N ARG A 519 13.40 -49.71 -25.54
CA ARG A 519 13.95 -48.69 -26.43
C ARG A 519 14.75 -47.66 -25.63
N SER A 520 15.89 -47.25 -26.16
CA SER A 520 16.81 -46.33 -25.48
C SER A 520 16.68 -44.93 -26.05
N TYR A 521 16.31 -43.98 -25.19
CA TYR A 521 16.05 -42.59 -25.54
C TYR A 521 17.06 -41.66 -24.86
N LEU A 522 17.46 -40.62 -25.59
CA LEU A 522 18.33 -39.55 -25.13
C LEU A 522 17.58 -38.23 -25.33
N VAL A 523 17.46 -37.44 -24.27
CA VAL A 523 16.76 -36.15 -24.27
C VAL A 523 17.73 -35.09 -23.81
N GLY A 524 18.06 -34.12 -24.68
CA GLY A 524 19.01 -33.09 -24.28
C GLY A 524 19.26 -32.00 -25.31
N SER A 525 20.30 -31.21 -25.06
CA SER A 525 20.62 -30.03 -25.85
C SER A 525 21.00 -30.36 -27.30
N LEU A 526 20.76 -29.43 -28.23
CA LEU A 526 21.19 -29.56 -29.62
C LEU A 526 22.71 -29.72 -29.76
N ARG A 527 23.50 -29.12 -28.85
CA ARG A 527 24.96 -29.30 -28.80
C ARG A 527 25.33 -30.76 -28.56
N TRP A 528 24.65 -31.43 -27.63
CA TRP A 528 24.91 -32.84 -27.36
C TRP A 528 24.55 -33.72 -28.55
N MET A 529 23.46 -33.40 -29.25
CA MET A 529 23.10 -34.11 -30.48
C MET A 529 24.17 -33.98 -31.57
N GLN A 530 24.77 -32.79 -31.73
CA GLN A 530 25.90 -32.59 -32.65
C GLN A 530 27.14 -33.40 -32.23
N GLU A 531 27.47 -33.43 -30.94
CA GLU A 531 28.56 -34.26 -30.40
C GLU A 531 28.34 -35.76 -30.66
N LEU A 532 27.09 -36.22 -30.63
CA LEU A 532 26.68 -37.60 -30.94
C LEU A 532 26.54 -37.88 -32.44
N GLY A 533 26.70 -36.88 -33.31
CA GLY A 533 26.54 -37.02 -34.75
C GLY A 533 25.09 -37.24 -35.22
N VAL A 534 24.10 -36.82 -34.42
CA VAL A 534 22.68 -36.91 -34.79
C VAL A 534 22.34 -35.81 -35.79
N ASP A 535 21.92 -36.19 -37.00
CA ASP A 535 21.41 -35.24 -38.01
C ASP A 535 20.01 -34.74 -37.62
N LEU A 536 19.82 -33.42 -37.66
CA LEU A 536 18.53 -32.78 -37.40
C LEU A 536 17.57 -32.84 -38.60
N GLY A 537 18.11 -33.10 -39.81
CA GLY A 537 17.35 -33.28 -41.04
C GLY A 537 16.30 -32.18 -41.27
N PRO A 538 15.03 -32.53 -41.57
CA PRO A 538 13.98 -31.55 -41.88
C PRO A 538 13.56 -30.69 -40.69
N LEU A 539 13.95 -31.05 -39.47
CA LEU A 539 13.61 -30.31 -38.25
C LEU A 539 14.64 -29.21 -37.93
N ALA A 540 15.76 -29.12 -38.66
CA ALA A 540 16.80 -28.10 -38.43
C ALA A 540 16.29 -26.65 -38.58
N ASP A 541 15.58 -26.35 -39.66
CA ASP A 541 14.99 -25.02 -39.89
C ASP A 541 13.97 -24.64 -38.80
N ARG A 542 13.23 -25.65 -38.33
CA ARG A 542 12.25 -25.47 -37.25
C ARG A 542 12.94 -25.22 -35.92
N ALA A 543 14.03 -25.92 -35.61
CA ALA A 543 14.84 -25.67 -34.43
C ALA A 543 15.38 -24.23 -34.44
N ALA A 544 15.93 -23.77 -35.56
CA ALA A 544 16.45 -22.42 -35.71
C ALA A 544 15.35 -21.35 -35.52
N THR A 545 14.16 -21.58 -36.09
CA THR A 545 13.00 -20.69 -35.92
C THR A 545 12.58 -20.60 -34.46
N LEU A 546 12.46 -21.75 -33.78
CA LEU A 546 12.07 -21.81 -32.37
C LEU A 546 13.10 -21.13 -31.46
N GLN A 547 14.40 -21.29 -31.73
CA GLN A 547 15.46 -20.58 -31.00
C GLN A 547 15.40 -19.06 -31.25
N ALA A 548 15.09 -18.63 -32.48
CA ALA A 548 14.91 -17.21 -32.80
C ALA A 548 13.67 -16.61 -32.11
N GLU A 549 12.63 -17.41 -31.89
CA GLU A 549 11.45 -17.06 -31.07
C GLU A 549 11.73 -17.11 -29.56
N GLY A 550 12.96 -17.43 -29.14
CA GLY A 550 13.36 -17.47 -27.74
C GLY A 550 13.10 -18.77 -27.01
N ALA A 551 12.64 -19.81 -27.71
CA ALA A 551 12.43 -21.10 -27.09
C ALA A 551 13.79 -21.77 -26.79
N THR A 552 13.89 -22.37 -25.61
CA THR A 552 14.95 -23.32 -25.33
C THR A 552 14.61 -24.62 -26.05
N VAL A 553 15.42 -25.01 -27.03
CA VAL A 553 15.18 -26.21 -27.84
C VAL A 553 16.03 -27.38 -27.35
N SER A 554 15.37 -28.50 -27.07
CA SER A 554 16.01 -29.80 -26.83
C SER A 554 15.57 -30.80 -27.90
N ALA A 555 16.32 -31.87 -28.05
CA ALA A 555 16.06 -32.93 -29.00
C ALA A 555 15.89 -34.26 -28.29
N VAL A 556 15.10 -35.14 -28.89
CA VAL A 556 14.96 -36.54 -28.53
C VAL A 556 15.63 -37.37 -29.60
N ALA A 557 16.62 -38.16 -29.22
CA ALA A 557 17.23 -39.17 -30.07
C ALA A 557 16.95 -40.56 -29.53
N GLU A 558 16.84 -41.53 -30.42
CA GLU A 558 16.76 -42.95 -30.09
C GLU A 558 18.07 -43.63 -30.49
N ARG A 559 18.61 -44.47 -29.60
CA ARG A 559 19.74 -45.34 -29.91
C ARG A 559 19.23 -46.60 -30.61
N VAL A 560 19.63 -46.78 -31.87
CA VAL A 560 19.27 -47.94 -32.71
C VAL A 560 20.48 -48.85 -32.84
N ALA A 561 20.30 -50.15 -32.57
CA ALA A 561 21.34 -51.15 -32.77
C ALA A 561 21.62 -51.31 -34.28
N GLN A 562 22.90 -51.32 -34.68
CA GLN A 562 23.28 -51.65 -36.05
C GLN A 562 22.88 -53.09 -36.38
N ASP A 563 22.19 -53.27 -37.51
CA ASP A 563 21.99 -54.59 -38.13
C ASP A 563 23.38 -55.18 -38.47
N PRO A 564 23.74 -56.40 -38.02
CA PRO A 564 25.05 -57.01 -38.29
C PRO A 564 25.35 -57.31 -39.77
N SER A 565 24.45 -56.97 -40.70
CA SER A 565 24.47 -57.44 -42.10
C SER A 565 24.62 -56.34 -43.18
N GLY A 566 25.28 -55.21 -42.89
CA GLY A 566 25.47 -54.11 -43.87
C GLY A 566 26.94 -53.71 -44.08
N ALA A 567 27.38 -53.69 -45.33
CA ALA A 567 28.75 -53.50 -45.83
C ALA A 567 29.61 -52.38 -45.16
N ARG A 568 30.88 -52.72 -44.90
CA ARG A 568 31.96 -51.85 -44.44
C ARG A 568 32.34 -50.79 -45.51
N PRO A 569 32.40 -49.47 -45.19
CA PRO A 569 33.05 -48.48 -46.05
C PRO A 569 34.59 -48.55 -45.92
N PRO A 570 35.36 -48.00 -46.88
CA PRO A 570 36.83 -48.14 -46.90
C PRO A 570 37.51 -47.24 -45.86
N GLU A 571 38.53 -47.79 -45.21
CA GLU A 571 39.40 -47.13 -44.22
C GLU A 571 40.12 -45.91 -44.82
N ALA A 572 40.04 -44.77 -44.11
CA ALA A 572 40.92 -43.63 -44.31
C ALA A 572 41.91 -43.53 -43.13
N ALA A 573 43.17 -43.27 -43.47
CA ALA A 573 44.37 -43.46 -42.67
C ALA A 573 44.43 -42.68 -41.35
N SER A 574 44.94 -43.35 -40.31
CA SER A 574 45.32 -42.80 -39.02
C SER A 574 46.73 -42.18 -39.04
N THR A 575 46.86 -40.99 -38.46
CA THR A 575 48.15 -40.42 -38.02
C THR A 575 48.01 -40.05 -36.53
N PRO A 576 48.92 -40.46 -35.62
CA PRO A 576 48.76 -40.18 -34.20
C PRO A 576 49.49 -38.89 -33.79
N LEU A 577 48.81 -38.04 -33.02
CA LEU A 577 49.42 -36.99 -32.18
C LEU A 577 48.71 -37.04 -30.82
N GLY A 578 49.49 -37.17 -29.75
CA GLY A 578 49.02 -37.50 -28.40
C GLY A 578 48.57 -36.32 -27.54
N GLY A 579 47.98 -36.65 -26.39
CA GLY A 579 47.82 -35.74 -25.25
C GLY A 579 46.49 -35.81 -24.51
N SER A 580 46.57 -36.24 -23.24
CA SER A 580 45.67 -36.08 -22.08
C SER A 580 44.29 -36.79 -22.02
N GLU A 581 44.12 -37.47 -20.89
CA GLU A 581 42.98 -38.26 -20.42
C GLU A 581 41.75 -37.39 -20.08
N ASP A 582 40.64 -37.62 -20.79
CA ASP A 582 39.23 -37.68 -20.34
C ASP A 582 38.29 -37.59 -21.58
N THR A 583 38.59 -38.42 -22.59
CA THR A 583 37.71 -38.54 -23.76
C THR A 583 36.82 -39.75 -23.56
N ILE A 584 35.52 -39.53 -23.39
CA ILE A 584 34.52 -40.59 -23.54
C ILE A 584 34.68 -41.10 -24.97
N VAL A 585 35.30 -42.27 -25.12
CA VAL A 585 35.36 -43.00 -26.37
C VAL A 585 33.92 -43.32 -26.75
N PRO A 586 33.40 -42.88 -27.92
CA PRO A 586 32.08 -43.31 -28.35
C PRO A 586 32.09 -44.83 -28.44
N SER A 587 31.13 -45.50 -27.81
CA SER A 587 30.97 -46.94 -27.95
C SER A 587 30.86 -47.24 -29.45
N ALA A 588 31.88 -47.88 -30.01
CA ALA A 588 31.95 -48.22 -31.42
C ALA A 588 30.72 -49.05 -31.80
N GLY A 589 29.82 -48.48 -32.61
CA GLY A 589 28.69 -49.20 -33.24
C GLY A 589 27.27 -48.72 -32.91
N ALA A 590 27.06 -47.69 -32.09
CA ALA A 590 25.71 -47.16 -31.83
C ALA A 590 25.31 -46.08 -32.87
N HIS A 591 24.21 -46.28 -33.59
CA HIS A 591 23.61 -45.28 -34.46
C HIS A 591 22.48 -44.55 -33.72
N TYR A 592 22.46 -43.22 -33.77
CA TYR A 592 21.43 -42.41 -33.12
C TYR A 592 20.54 -41.77 -34.16
N VAL A 593 19.22 -41.86 -33.97
CA VAL A 593 18.22 -41.27 -34.89
C VAL A 593 17.40 -40.23 -34.14
N LEU A 594 17.26 -39.04 -34.71
CA LEU A 594 16.37 -38.01 -34.17
C LEU A 594 14.91 -38.48 -34.23
N ARG A 595 14.16 -38.30 -33.13
CA ARG A 595 12.73 -38.60 -33.07
C ARG A 595 11.86 -37.38 -32.87
N ALA A 596 12.35 -36.37 -32.15
CA ALA A 596 11.59 -35.16 -31.91
C ALA A 596 12.46 -33.96 -31.51
N LEU A 597 11.86 -32.77 -31.65
CA LEU A 597 12.29 -31.55 -30.98
C LEU A 597 11.29 -31.15 -29.90
N LEU A 598 11.80 -30.75 -28.75
CA LEU A 598 11.04 -30.11 -27.68
C LEU A 598 11.40 -28.64 -27.64
N ALA A 599 10.40 -27.78 -27.71
CA ALA A 599 10.55 -26.35 -27.46
C ALA A 599 9.99 -26.01 -26.10
N PHE A 600 10.81 -25.36 -25.28
CA PHE A 600 10.41 -24.85 -23.99
C PHE A 600 10.39 -23.33 -24.02
N GLY A 601 9.31 -22.76 -23.51
CA GLY A 601 9.17 -21.33 -23.40
C GLY A 601 8.40 -20.97 -22.14
N ASP A 602 8.37 -19.67 -21.87
CA ASP A 602 7.48 -19.12 -20.86
C ASP A 602 6.10 -18.84 -21.49
N GLU A 603 5.07 -18.80 -20.67
CA GLU A 603 3.71 -18.47 -21.10
C GLU A 603 3.23 -17.15 -20.49
N PRO A 604 2.47 -16.35 -21.24
CA PRO A 604 1.74 -15.23 -20.68
C PRO A 604 0.90 -15.67 -19.48
N LYS A 605 0.93 -14.89 -18.40
CA LYS A 605 0.01 -15.08 -17.30
C LYS A 605 -1.44 -14.92 -17.79
N PRO A 606 -2.39 -15.70 -17.25
CA PRO A 606 -3.81 -15.44 -17.45
C PRO A 606 -4.14 -13.99 -17.10
N GLY A 607 -4.96 -13.31 -17.90
CA GLY A 607 -5.32 -11.92 -17.66
C GLY A 607 -4.29 -10.87 -18.08
N ALA A 608 -3.05 -11.25 -18.43
CA ALA A 608 -1.98 -10.30 -18.77
C ALA A 608 -2.30 -9.49 -20.03
N ARG A 609 -2.84 -10.14 -21.07
CA ARG A 609 -3.25 -9.48 -22.32
C ARG A 609 -4.41 -8.51 -22.06
N GLU A 610 -5.39 -8.92 -21.27
CA GLU A 610 -6.54 -8.11 -20.89
C GLU A 610 -6.10 -6.88 -20.08
N ALA A 611 -5.18 -7.06 -19.12
CA ALA A 611 -4.62 -5.98 -18.32
C ALA A 611 -3.90 -4.93 -19.17
N LEU A 612 -3.06 -5.37 -20.12
CA LEU A 612 -2.37 -4.48 -21.06
C LEU A 612 -3.34 -3.73 -21.97
N ALA A 613 -4.41 -4.40 -22.44
CA ALA A 613 -5.47 -3.77 -23.21
C ALA A 613 -6.21 -2.71 -22.38
N GLN A 614 -6.56 -3.02 -21.14
CA GLN A 614 -7.23 -2.10 -20.22
C GLN A 614 -6.39 -0.86 -19.92
N LEU A 615 -5.07 -1.02 -19.72
CA LEU A 615 -4.15 0.10 -19.54
C LEU A 615 -4.08 0.98 -20.79
N ARG A 616 -4.04 0.38 -21.98
CA ARG A 616 -4.06 1.11 -23.25
C ARG A 616 -5.37 1.89 -23.44
N ASP A 617 -6.51 1.31 -23.08
CA ASP A 617 -7.82 1.99 -23.11
C ASP A 617 -7.90 3.18 -22.14
N GLN A 618 -7.11 3.13 -21.06
CA GLN A 618 -6.94 4.26 -20.12
C GLN A 618 -5.94 5.31 -20.64
N GLY A 619 -5.38 5.13 -21.83
CA GLY A 619 -4.38 6.02 -22.43
C GLY A 619 -2.98 5.86 -21.84
N VAL A 620 -2.68 4.73 -21.18
CA VAL A 620 -1.39 4.43 -20.57
C VAL A 620 -0.55 3.60 -21.54
N ARG A 621 0.66 4.06 -21.85
CA ARG A 621 1.63 3.32 -22.67
C ARG A 621 2.19 2.15 -21.87
N CYS A 622 2.19 0.96 -22.47
CA CYS A 622 2.79 -0.22 -21.85
C CYS A 622 4.13 -0.52 -22.51
N VAL A 623 5.16 -0.79 -21.70
CA VAL A 623 6.50 -1.17 -22.18
C VAL A 623 6.92 -2.44 -21.45
N MET A 624 7.37 -3.47 -22.18
CA MET A 624 7.95 -4.66 -21.58
C MET A 624 9.47 -4.56 -21.57
N ILE A 625 10.09 -4.76 -20.41
CA ILE A 625 11.53 -4.84 -20.22
C ILE A 625 11.90 -6.31 -20.05
N SER A 626 12.90 -6.77 -20.81
CA SER A 626 13.36 -8.15 -20.76
C SER A 626 14.87 -8.26 -20.96
N GLY A 627 15.49 -9.18 -20.22
CA GLY A 627 16.88 -9.60 -20.45
C GLY A 627 17.05 -10.61 -21.58
N ASP A 628 15.95 -11.10 -22.16
CA ASP A 628 16.00 -11.99 -23.32
C ASP A 628 16.55 -11.28 -24.56
N ASN A 629 17.03 -12.07 -25.52
CA ASN A 629 17.38 -11.55 -26.84
C ASN A 629 16.17 -10.88 -27.52
N ARG A 630 16.45 -10.02 -28.50
CA ARG A 630 15.39 -9.26 -29.19
C ARG A 630 14.29 -10.12 -29.82
N GLY A 631 14.64 -11.20 -30.51
CA GLY A 631 13.65 -12.07 -31.17
C GLY A 631 12.66 -12.70 -30.18
N ALA A 632 13.18 -13.20 -29.06
CA ALA A 632 12.42 -13.78 -27.96
C ALA A 632 11.46 -12.76 -27.31
N ALA A 633 12.00 -11.58 -26.95
CA ALA A 633 11.23 -10.53 -26.32
C ALA A 633 10.11 -10.04 -27.22
N GLU A 634 10.37 -9.81 -28.52
CA GLU A 634 9.35 -9.37 -29.46
C GLU A 634 8.29 -10.43 -29.73
N ALA A 635 8.66 -11.71 -29.79
CA ALA A 635 7.71 -12.80 -29.94
C ALA A 635 6.74 -12.86 -28.75
N MET A 636 7.25 -12.76 -27.52
CA MET A 636 6.42 -12.69 -26.31
C MET A 636 5.54 -11.42 -26.28
N ALA A 637 6.10 -10.28 -26.65
CA ALA A 637 5.37 -9.01 -26.72
C ALA A 637 4.15 -9.09 -27.66
N ARG A 638 4.32 -9.68 -28.85
CA ARG A 638 3.23 -9.90 -29.81
C ARG A 638 2.15 -10.83 -29.24
N ARG A 639 2.53 -11.88 -28.49
CA ARG A 639 1.57 -12.75 -27.79
C ARG A 639 0.79 -12.01 -26.71
N LEU A 640 1.41 -11.05 -26.04
CA LEU A 640 0.78 -10.19 -25.02
C LEU A 640 -0.05 -9.05 -25.62
N GLY A 641 0.04 -8.80 -26.93
CA GLY A 641 -0.68 -7.72 -27.61
C GLY A 641 0.02 -6.36 -27.58
N LEU A 642 1.31 -6.34 -27.24
CA LEU A 642 2.21 -5.20 -27.35
C LEU A 642 2.74 -5.04 -28.78
N GLN A 643 3.19 -3.84 -29.11
CA GLN A 643 3.67 -3.43 -30.43
C GLN A 643 5.17 -3.10 -30.39
N PRO A 644 6.05 -4.05 -30.73
CA PRO A 644 7.49 -3.80 -30.79
C PRO A 644 7.86 -2.59 -31.65
N GLU A 645 7.15 -2.40 -32.76
CA GLU A 645 7.40 -1.33 -33.72
C GLU A 645 7.06 0.07 -33.18
N ALA A 646 6.20 0.15 -32.16
CA ALA A 646 5.90 1.37 -31.42
C ALA A 646 6.89 1.63 -30.27
N GLY A 647 7.95 0.81 -30.14
CA GLY A 647 8.91 0.90 -29.05
C GLY A 647 8.33 0.48 -27.70
N GLU A 648 7.44 -0.52 -27.68
CA GLU A 648 6.85 -1.09 -26.46
C GLU A 648 7.68 -2.25 -25.89
N VAL A 649 8.87 -2.52 -26.44
CA VAL A 649 9.76 -3.60 -26.00
C VAL A 649 11.19 -3.08 -25.83
N MET A 650 11.78 -3.34 -24.67
CA MET A 650 13.19 -3.13 -24.37
C MET A 650 13.82 -4.49 -24.09
N ALA A 651 14.47 -5.06 -25.10
CA ALA A 651 15.14 -6.36 -25.02
C ALA A 651 16.61 -6.22 -24.62
N GLU A 652 17.24 -7.33 -24.23
CA GLU A 652 18.66 -7.43 -23.88
C GLU A 652 19.06 -6.52 -22.70
N VAL A 653 18.12 -6.24 -21.80
CA VAL A 653 18.34 -5.41 -20.61
C VAL A 653 18.77 -6.29 -19.44
N LEU A 654 20.03 -6.18 -19.03
CA LEU A 654 20.55 -6.90 -17.87
C LEU A 654 19.89 -6.39 -16.57
N PRO A 655 19.82 -7.20 -15.50
CA PRO A 655 19.23 -6.80 -14.22
C PRO A 655 19.75 -5.46 -13.66
N GLY A 656 21.07 -5.21 -13.75
CA GLY A 656 21.68 -3.95 -13.31
C GLY A 656 21.30 -2.73 -14.15
N ASP A 657 20.90 -2.95 -15.40
CA ASP A 657 20.59 -1.90 -16.37
C ASP A 657 19.10 -1.56 -16.44
N LYS A 658 18.23 -2.34 -15.78
CA LYS A 658 16.78 -2.08 -15.71
C LYS A 658 16.47 -0.69 -15.15
N ALA A 659 17.20 -0.25 -14.12
CA ALA A 659 17.04 1.11 -13.58
C ALA A 659 17.42 2.19 -14.60
N ALA A 660 18.45 1.96 -15.41
CA ALA A 660 18.84 2.88 -16.49
C ALA A 660 17.78 2.91 -17.59
N ALA A 661 17.17 1.77 -17.93
CA ALA A 661 16.04 1.69 -18.86
C ALA A 661 14.82 2.49 -18.38
N VAL A 662 14.46 2.37 -17.10
CA VAL A 662 13.40 3.18 -16.47
C VAL A 662 13.75 4.67 -16.54
N ASN A 663 14.99 5.05 -16.20
CA ASN A 663 15.44 6.43 -16.29
C ASN A 663 15.42 6.99 -17.71
N ALA A 664 15.70 6.18 -18.73
CA ALA A 664 15.61 6.58 -20.13
C ALA A 664 14.16 6.88 -20.55
N LEU A 665 13.18 6.13 -20.02
CA LEU A 665 11.75 6.43 -20.21
C LEU A 665 11.35 7.72 -19.49
N LYS A 666 11.86 7.95 -18.28
CA LYS A 666 11.60 9.20 -17.52
C LYS A 666 12.21 10.42 -18.20
N ALA A 667 13.39 10.29 -18.79
CA ALA A 667 14.08 11.37 -19.51
C ALA A 667 13.28 11.89 -20.73
N GLN A 668 12.35 11.09 -21.26
CA GLN A 668 11.42 11.50 -22.31
C GLN A 668 10.25 12.37 -21.78
N GLY A 669 10.23 12.67 -20.47
CA GLY A 669 9.20 13.49 -19.82
C GLY A 669 7.98 12.69 -19.33
N HIS A 670 8.02 11.37 -19.43
CA HIS A 670 6.96 10.50 -18.93
C HIS A 670 7.04 10.31 -17.41
N VAL A 671 5.88 10.21 -16.76
CA VAL A 671 5.78 9.66 -15.41
C VAL A 671 5.67 8.14 -15.53
N VAL A 672 6.67 7.43 -15.01
CA VAL A 672 6.87 6.00 -15.25
C VAL A 672 6.54 5.19 -13.99
N ALA A 673 5.64 4.23 -14.12
CA ALA A 673 5.49 3.15 -13.15
C ALA A 673 6.30 1.94 -13.59
N MET A 674 7.00 1.28 -12.66
CA MET A 674 7.67 0.00 -12.90
C MET A 674 6.93 -1.11 -12.16
N VAL A 675 6.65 -2.23 -12.82
CA VAL A 675 6.01 -3.41 -12.22
C VAL A 675 7.00 -4.58 -12.26
N GLY A 676 7.22 -5.23 -11.12
CA GLY A 676 8.15 -6.36 -11.00
C GLY A 676 7.84 -7.25 -9.80
N ASP A 677 8.50 -8.40 -9.74
CA ASP A 677 8.36 -9.37 -8.64
C ASP A 677 9.73 -9.81 -8.05
N GLY A 678 10.84 -9.63 -8.76
CA GLY A 678 12.14 -10.13 -8.33
C GLY A 678 12.96 -9.17 -7.45
N VAL A 679 13.91 -9.72 -6.69
CA VAL A 679 15.03 -8.97 -6.06
C VAL A 679 15.76 -8.14 -7.13
N ASN A 680 15.86 -8.70 -8.34
CA ASN A 680 16.50 -8.10 -9.51
C ASN A 680 15.81 -6.80 -9.97
N ASP A 681 14.54 -6.60 -9.62
CA ASP A 681 13.76 -5.44 -10.03
C ASP A 681 13.74 -4.34 -8.98
N ALA A 682 14.18 -4.61 -7.74
CA ALA A 682 14.16 -3.63 -6.66
C ALA A 682 14.86 -2.30 -7.01
N PRO A 683 16.03 -2.29 -7.70
CA PRO A 683 16.63 -1.04 -8.15
C PRO A 683 15.79 -0.28 -9.20
N ALA A 684 15.11 -1.01 -10.09
CA ALA A 684 14.25 -0.42 -11.12
C ALA A 684 12.93 0.10 -10.53
N LEU A 685 12.35 -0.62 -9.57
CA LEU A 685 11.18 -0.22 -8.80
C LEU A 685 11.44 1.08 -8.02
N ALA A 686 12.62 1.20 -7.40
CA ALA A 686 13.03 2.40 -6.68
C ALA A 686 13.36 3.59 -7.60
N ALA A 687 13.84 3.34 -8.83
CA ALA A 687 14.14 4.39 -9.81
C ALA A 687 12.88 4.98 -10.50
N ALA A 688 11.80 4.19 -10.56
CA ALA A 688 10.52 4.62 -11.13
C ALA A 688 9.88 5.75 -10.31
N ASP A 689 8.95 6.49 -10.92
CA ASP A 689 8.15 7.46 -10.17
C ASP A 689 7.14 6.76 -9.26
N VAL A 690 6.70 5.55 -9.66
CA VAL A 690 5.93 4.62 -8.83
C VAL A 690 6.42 3.20 -9.06
N GLY A 691 7.04 2.60 -8.06
CA GLY A 691 7.32 1.16 -8.06
C GLY A 691 6.07 0.36 -7.64
N MET A 692 5.75 -0.69 -8.40
CA MET A 692 4.69 -1.65 -8.09
C MET A 692 5.26 -3.07 -7.97
N ALA A 693 5.15 -3.69 -6.80
CA ALA A 693 5.59 -5.07 -6.58
C ALA A 693 4.40 -6.04 -6.69
N MET A 694 4.61 -7.18 -7.35
CA MET A 694 3.65 -8.29 -7.33
C MET A 694 3.80 -9.12 -6.04
N GLY A 695 2.71 -9.72 -5.55
CA GLY A 695 2.64 -10.34 -4.22
C GLY A 695 3.44 -11.63 -4.08
N ASN A 696 3.79 -12.26 -5.21
CA ASN A 696 4.72 -13.39 -5.25
C ASN A 696 6.18 -12.92 -5.17
N GLY A 697 6.40 -11.61 -5.09
CA GLY A 697 7.71 -11.01 -5.15
C GLY A 697 8.47 -11.06 -3.83
N THR A 698 9.78 -10.95 -3.93
CA THR A 698 10.66 -11.01 -2.75
C THR A 698 10.42 -9.84 -1.79
N ASP A 699 10.70 -10.05 -0.49
CA ASP A 699 10.57 -8.99 0.54
C ASP A 699 11.28 -7.69 0.14
N VAL A 700 12.43 -7.80 -0.54
CA VAL A 700 13.20 -6.65 -1.05
C VAL A 700 12.40 -5.84 -2.09
N ALA A 701 11.70 -6.51 -3.01
CA ALA A 701 10.89 -5.86 -4.03
C ALA A 701 9.65 -5.19 -3.41
N MET A 702 8.99 -5.85 -2.46
CA MET A 702 7.87 -5.28 -1.71
C MET A 702 8.27 -4.05 -0.89
N HIS A 703 9.47 -4.04 -0.31
CA HIS A 703 9.97 -2.88 0.42
C HIS A 703 10.35 -1.72 -0.50
N ALA A 704 10.85 -1.99 -1.70
CA ALA A 704 11.24 -0.98 -2.68
C ALA A 704 10.06 -0.32 -3.40
N ALA A 705 8.92 -1.01 -3.50
CA ALA A 705 7.73 -0.52 -4.18
C ALA A 705 6.86 0.41 -3.30
N GLY A 706 6.26 1.42 -3.93
CA GLY A 706 5.27 2.29 -3.30
C GLY A 706 3.86 1.70 -3.31
N ILE A 707 3.62 0.72 -4.19
CA ILE A 707 2.37 -0.04 -4.28
C ILE A 707 2.72 -1.53 -4.33
N THR A 708 2.04 -2.35 -3.53
CA THR A 708 2.18 -3.80 -3.55
C THR A 708 0.85 -4.43 -3.93
N LEU A 709 0.85 -5.23 -4.99
CA LEU A 709 -0.29 -5.98 -5.47
C LEU A 709 -0.23 -7.34 -4.78
N MET A 710 -1.13 -7.65 -3.86
CA MET A 710 -1.05 -8.86 -3.04
C MET A 710 -1.18 -10.17 -3.83
N ARG A 711 -1.53 -10.07 -5.12
CA ARG A 711 -1.68 -11.20 -6.03
C ARG A 711 -0.78 -11.06 -7.23
N GLY A 712 -0.44 -12.19 -7.83
CA GLY A 712 0.26 -12.27 -9.10
C GLY A 712 -0.54 -11.83 -10.34
N ASP A 713 -1.68 -11.14 -10.18
CA ASP A 713 -2.61 -10.75 -11.25
C ASP A 713 -2.28 -9.37 -11.85
N PRO A 714 -1.88 -9.28 -13.14
CA PRO A 714 -1.56 -8.02 -13.81
C PRO A 714 -2.74 -7.03 -13.89
N GLN A 715 -3.99 -7.49 -13.81
CA GLN A 715 -5.17 -6.61 -13.85
C GLN A 715 -5.20 -5.61 -12.69
N LEU A 716 -4.59 -5.98 -11.55
CA LEU A 716 -4.49 -5.11 -10.39
C LEU A 716 -3.66 -3.85 -10.64
N VAL A 717 -2.76 -3.87 -11.62
CA VAL A 717 -2.02 -2.67 -12.03
C VAL A 717 -2.97 -1.60 -12.58
N ALA A 718 -3.88 -1.99 -13.47
CA ALA A 718 -4.89 -1.09 -14.04
C ALA A 718 -5.86 -0.59 -12.96
N ALA A 719 -6.28 -1.48 -12.05
CA ALA A 719 -7.15 -1.14 -10.93
C ALA A 719 -6.46 -0.18 -9.94
N ALA A 720 -5.15 -0.36 -9.67
CA ALA A 720 -4.36 0.51 -8.79
C ALA A 720 -4.24 1.93 -9.36
N LEU A 721 -4.02 2.05 -10.67
CA LEU A 721 -4.05 3.36 -11.33
C LEU A 721 -5.46 3.97 -11.26
N ASP A 722 -6.52 3.21 -11.54
CA ASP A 722 -7.90 3.73 -11.48
C ASP A 722 -8.30 4.24 -10.09
N ILE A 723 -8.06 3.47 -9.03
CA ILE A 723 -8.39 3.90 -7.66
C ILE A 723 -7.59 5.13 -7.26
N SER A 724 -6.32 5.23 -7.68
CA SER A 724 -5.51 6.43 -7.51
C SER A 724 -6.15 7.64 -8.20
N ARG A 725 -6.54 7.52 -9.49
CA ARG A 725 -7.18 8.63 -10.23
C ARG A 725 -8.46 9.10 -9.57
N ARG A 726 -9.32 8.16 -9.13
CA ARG A 726 -10.57 8.49 -8.44
C ARG A 726 -10.32 9.14 -7.09
N THR A 727 -9.32 8.68 -6.35
CA THR A 727 -8.95 9.25 -5.05
C THR A 727 -8.44 10.69 -5.21
N VAL A 728 -7.54 10.94 -6.17
CA VAL A 728 -7.04 12.30 -6.46
C VAL A 728 -8.17 13.22 -6.95
N ALA A 729 -9.08 12.72 -7.79
CA ALA A 729 -10.26 13.48 -8.20
C ALA A 729 -11.13 13.88 -6.99
N LYS A 730 -11.30 12.98 -6.02
CA LYS A 730 -12.04 13.26 -4.78
C LYS A 730 -11.32 14.25 -3.88
N ILE A 731 -9.99 14.18 -3.77
CA ILE A 731 -9.18 15.19 -3.07
C ILE A 731 -9.43 16.57 -3.69
N ARG A 732 -9.34 16.70 -5.02
CA ARG A 732 -9.57 17.98 -5.72
C ARG A 732 -10.99 18.51 -5.52
N GLN A 733 -12.00 17.65 -5.62
CA GLN A 733 -13.39 18.03 -5.34
C GLN A 733 -13.58 18.49 -3.90
N ASN A 734 -12.97 17.80 -2.93
CA ASN A 734 -13.06 18.15 -1.53
C ASN A 734 -12.39 19.49 -1.22
N LEU A 735 -11.21 19.73 -1.80
CA LEU A 735 -10.51 21.01 -1.69
C LEU A 735 -11.32 22.15 -2.33
N PHE A 736 -11.92 21.91 -3.51
CA PHE A 736 -12.80 22.88 -4.15
C PHE A 736 -13.95 23.27 -3.22
N TRP A 737 -14.67 22.31 -2.66
CA TRP A 737 -15.76 22.61 -1.72
C TRP A 737 -15.25 23.30 -0.46
N ALA A 738 -14.13 22.85 0.12
CA ALA A 738 -13.56 23.48 1.29
C ALA A 738 -13.22 24.97 1.07
N PHE A 739 -12.74 25.36 -0.12
CA PHE A 739 -12.45 26.75 -0.45
C PHE A 739 -13.66 27.55 -0.93
N ALA A 740 -14.60 26.95 -1.67
CA ALA A 740 -15.73 27.65 -2.27
C ALA A 740 -16.59 28.37 -1.21
N TYR A 741 -16.88 27.71 -0.08
CA TYR A 741 -17.61 28.32 1.03
C TYR A 741 -16.86 29.52 1.62
N ASN A 742 -15.54 29.41 1.82
CA ASN A 742 -14.73 30.47 2.42
C ASN A 742 -14.55 31.67 1.47
N VAL A 743 -14.29 31.41 0.19
CA VAL A 743 -14.10 32.44 -0.84
C VAL A 743 -15.38 33.25 -1.06
N ALA A 744 -16.55 32.60 -1.03
CA ALA A 744 -17.84 33.30 -1.11
C ALA A 744 -18.23 33.97 0.21
N GLY A 745 -17.97 33.31 1.33
CA GLY A 745 -18.42 33.74 2.65
C GLY A 745 -17.64 34.91 3.24
N ILE A 746 -16.32 34.99 3.02
CA ILE A 746 -15.50 36.09 3.57
C ILE A 746 -15.95 37.47 3.04
N PRO A 747 -16.13 37.69 1.72
CA PRO A 747 -16.63 38.97 1.22
C PRO A 747 -18.05 39.30 1.72
N LEU A 748 -18.94 38.30 1.75
CA LEU A 748 -20.31 38.48 2.24
C LEU A 748 -20.31 38.87 3.74
N ALA A 749 -19.44 38.29 4.55
CA ALA A 749 -19.28 38.66 5.96
C ALA A 749 -18.67 40.04 6.13
N ALA A 750 -17.64 40.38 5.33
CA ALA A 750 -17.00 41.69 5.36
C ALA A 750 -17.97 42.83 4.97
N LEU A 751 -18.87 42.55 4.02
CA LEU A 751 -19.93 43.47 3.57
C LEU A 751 -21.16 43.47 4.48
N GLY A 752 -21.19 42.65 5.54
CA GLY A 752 -22.26 42.61 6.53
C GLY A 752 -23.50 41.78 6.14
N TYR A 753 -23.45 41.00 5.05
CA TYR A 753 -24.54 40.12 4.62
C TYR A 753 -24.59 38.77 5.36
N LEU A 754 -23.57 38.45 6.16
CA LEU A 754 -23.47 37.20 6.93
C LEU A 754 -23.38 37.48 8.43
N SER A 755 -24.25 36.84 9.20
CA SER A 755 -24.11 36.77 10.65
C SER A 755 -23.13 35.66 11.07
N PRO A 756 -22.50 35.76 12.24
CA PRO A 756 -21.61 34.71 12.76
C PRO A 756 -22.27 33.33 12.86
N VAL A 757 -23.58 33.28 13.16
CA VAL A 757 -24.34 32.03 13.26
C VAL A 757 -24.50 31.36 11.89
N VAL A 758 -24.90 32.12 10.86
CA VAL A 758 -25.02 31.60 9.48
C VAL A 758 -23.65 31.19 8.94
N ALA A 759 -22.61 31.96 9.26
CA ALA A 759 -21.22 31.60 8.95
C ALA A 759 -20.82 30.25 9.57
N GLY A 760 -21.12 30.03 10.86
CA GLY A 760 -20.87 28.77 11.55
C GLY A 760 -21.63 27.59 10.93
N ALA A 761 -22.89 27.79 10.52
CA ALA A 761 -23.69 26.77 9.86
C ALA A 761 -23.14 26.38 8.48
N ALA A 762 -22.75 27.38 7.67
CA ALA A 762 -22.11 27.15 6.38
C ALA A 762 -20.81 26.32 6.52
N MET A 763 -20.04 26.56 7.58
CA MET A 763 -18.85 25.77 7.88
C MET A 763 -19.13 24.32 8.23
N ALA A 764 -20.21 24.04 8.97
CA ALA A 764 -20.63 22.67 9.25
C ALA A 764 -21.05 21.94 7.95
N LEU A 765 -21.80 22.62 7.07
CA LEU A 765 -22.22 22.08 5.76
C LEU A 765 -21.04 21.78 4.83
N SER A 766 -20.02 22.64 4.83
CA SER A 766 -18.78 22.40 4.08
C SER A 766 -18.10 21.09 4.50
N SER A 767 -17.97 20.85 5.82
CA SER A 767 -17.40 19.60 6.35
C SER A 767 -18.22 18.37 5.98
N VAL A 768 -19.56 18.46 6.02
CA VAL A 768 -20.46 17.36 5.61
C VAL A 768 -20.33 17.07 4.11
N SER A 769 -20.22 18.11 3.28
CA SER A 769 -20.08 17.99 1.82
C SER A 769 -18.80 17.23 1.45
N VAL A 770 -17.67 17.64 2.04
CA VAL A 770 -16.35 17.01 1.87
C VAL A 770 -16.38 15.54 2.31
N MET A 771 -16.94 15.26 3.49
CA MET A 771 -17.00 13.92 4.04
C MET A 771 -17.88 12.98 3.20
N THR A 772 -19.07 13.43 2.83
CA THR A 772 -19.99 12.64 2.00
C THR A 772 -19.36 12.31 0.67
N ASN A 773 -18.67 13.28 0.06
CA ASN A 773 -17.98 13.08 -1.21
C ASN A 773 -16.83 12.07 -1.08
N ALA A 774 -16.02 12.13 -0.02
CA ALA A 774 -14.96 11.15 0.24
C ALA A 774 -15.52 9.73 0.40
N LEU A 775 -16.63 9.56 1.14
CA LEU A 775 -17.25 8.25 1.38
C LEU A 775 -17.82 7.59 0.12
N LEU A 776 -18.08 8.34 -0.96
CA LEU A 776 -18.50 7.77 -2.24
C LEU A 776 -17.43 6.85 -2.85
N LEU A 777 -16.15 6.96 -2.46
CA LEU A 777 -15.09 6.02 -2.87
C LEU A 777 -15.38 4.59 -2.42
N LYS A 778 -16.16 4.39 -1.34
CA LYS A 778 -16.55 3.05 -0.88
C LYS A 778 -17.38 2.26 -1.89
N ARG A 779 -17.94 2.92 -2.90
CA ARG A 779 -18.74 2.28 -3.97
C ARG A 779 -17.89 1.82 -5.15
N TRP A 780 -16.58 2.02 -5.13
CA TRP A 780 -15.68 1.51 -6.15
C TRP A 780 -15.70 -0.02 -6.14
N ARG A 781 -15.88 -0.58 -7.33
CA ARG A 781 -15.78 -2.00 -7.65
C ARG A 781 -14.69 -2.04 -8.71
N GLY A 782 -13.53 -2.58 -8.35
CA GLY A 782 -12.32 -2.56 -9.17
C GLY A 782 -12.49 -3.18 -10.54
#